data_AF-A0A2N8LXY4-F1
#
_entry.id   AF-A0A2N8LXY4-F1
#
_cell.length_a   1.000
_cell.length_b   1.000
_cell.length_c   1.000
_cell.angle_alpha   90.00
_cell.angle_beta   90.00
_cell.angle_gamma   90.00
#
_symmetry.space_group_name_H-M   'P 1'
#
loop_
_entity.id
_entity.type
_entity.pdbx_description
1 polymer ?
#
loop_
_entity_poly.entity_id
_entity_poly.type
_entity_poly.pdbx_seq_one_letter_code
_entity_poly.pdbx_strand_id
1 'polypeptide(L)'
;MQRILALSALVLALAGCNGGEDFSDATVPGCPAGTKCDENVVGEVYVELVGPRVANIGYECGSSLGRTRPVDTTEGSTVIPAYTAVCPADARGIEFFLGSGLFEGNKVSLGSYLLPQQLQKETYQVTVADLIAAPRRSEANTSVIYRSALIQALDNDGNGDDAVSISDQASDGSGVNINDVIDDNPALIPSQPFDGYANYSDFTNAWSGMFTEISNQLTDAGEPDVAGFDGDTLAYEGRVKIGTDRTRAGLFTYESAGECLIFQGCDFSGDDGSRLALAMRALVLPNGVILAGGQVIRSKDSDTSLDFIGLDSTSRISDILELEKTGGSEQSVTLTGAGVGATPPGNTDAELKGRILGQTMYAGVEVNGNGDYGLDYPNASYSLTDSDKGALSGEVLGENVPASASGEPVPVRGTKTGAVQVDLDAATLSLVAGKDYRVTLMRACVGEADDGSECSSIPDPVAGGSNEEIGDADGFNYPTSITAGSTTFDITSERPRIDSNSIVDFCLSIDAEGLITTGNGGACGADHFVGMVTRTLPDSNSVNVYLRLAPGMDVQADAPHYNAEVQGRIDLDESCSPMFRLGDEGFDNQVRAGWLESAYLPPIQRENWSSQDSPSDLERLVFASLQSGAVVFGEDGCTP
;
A
#
# COMPACT_ATOMS: atom_id res chain seq x y z
N MET A 1 32.76 -39.07 82.59
CA MET A 1 32.47 -37.96 81.67
C MET A 1 32.74 -38.50 80.26
N GLN A 2 31.73 -38.77 79.43
CA GLN A 2 30.86 -37.77 78.75
C GLN A 2 31.70 -36.85 77.85
N ARG A 3 31.31 -36.44 76.66
CA ARG A 3 30.21 -36.70 75.71
C ARG A 3 30.55 -35.71 74.56
N ILE A 4 30.01 -35.95 73.37
CA ILE A 4 29.86 -34.99 72.26
C ILE A 4 31.10 -34.80 71.36
N LEU A 5 31.18 -35.65 70.34
CA LEU A 5 31.77 -35.35 69.03
C LEU A 5 30.97 -36.19 68.01
N ALA A 6 29.72 -35.81 67.79
CA ALA A 6 28.80 -36.45 66.86
C ALA A 6 27.67 -35.47 66.50
N LEU A 7 27.95 -34.52 65.61
CA LEU A 7 26.93 -33.74 64.89
C LEU A 7 27.54 -33.04 63.66
N SER A 8 28.06 -33.84 62.72
CA SER A 8 28.44 -33.34 61.37
C SER A 8 28.59 -34.44 60.32
N ALA A 9 28.26 -35.71 60.63
CA ALA A 9 28.50 -36.84 59.73
C ALA A 9 27.22 -37.49 59.16
N LEU A 10 26.09 -36.76 59.11
CA LEU A 10 24.83 -37.29 58.57
C LEU A 10 24.18 -36.43 57.47
N VAL A 11 24.97 -35.65 56.72
CA VAL A 11 24.50 -34.94 55.51
C VAL A 11 25.36 -35.26 54.27
N LEU A 12 26.46 -36.01 54.41
CA LEU A 12 27.29 -36.48 53.28
C LEU A 12 26.85 -37.85 52.70
N ALA A 13 25.55 -38.15 52.70
CA ALA A 13 25.03 -39.42 52.16
C ALA A 13 23.74 -39.28 51.31
N LEU A 14 23.52 -38.11 50.69
CA LEU A 14 22.56 -37.95 49.58
C LEU A 14 23.16 -37.24 48.34
N ALA A 15 24.49 -37.10 48.28
CA ALA A 15 25.18 -36.63 47.08
C ALA A 15 26.10 -37.76 46.58
N GLY A 16 25.61 -38.55 45.63
CA GLY A 16 26.41 -39.58 44.96
C GLY A 16 25.59 -40.43 43.99
N CYS A 17 25.94 -40.30 42.71
CA CYS A 17 25.43 -40.96 41.49
C CYS A 17 24.20 -40.28 40.88
N ASN A 18 24.24 -39.73 39.67
CA ASN A 18 25.21 -39.86 38.58
C ASN A 18 24.88 -38.81 37.50
N GLY A 19 25.88 -38.33 36.74
CA GLY A 19 25.64 -37.58 35.50
C GLY A 19 26.21 -36.16 35.49
N GLY A 20 27.53 -36.03 35.66
CA GLY A 20 28.23 -34.96 34.96
C GLY A 20 28.21 -35.30 33.49
N GLU A 21 27.23 -34.78 32.75
CA GLU A 21 27.39 -34.56 31.32
C GLU A 21 27.80 -33.10 31.15
N ASP A 22 28.98 -33.00 30.57
CA ASP A 22 29.68 -31.80 30.20
C ASP A 22 28.94 -31.14 29.03
N PHE A 23 28.17 -30.08 29.29
CA PHE A 23 27.58 -29.25 28.23
C PHE A 23 28.57 -28.21 27.69
N SER A 24 29.88 -28.32 27.95
CA SER A 24 30.87 -27.44 27.31
C SER A 24 31.26 -27.88 25.89
N ASP A 25 30.82 -29.07 25.45
CA ASP A 25 31.05 -29.61 24.09
C ASP A 25 29.80 -29.58 23.19
N ALA A 26 28.65 -29.10 23.68
CA ALA A 26 27.53 -28.73 22.83
C ALA A 26 27.57 -27.22 22.58
N THR A 27 28.50 -26.77 21.74
CA THR A 27 28.27 -25.53 21.00
C THR A 27 27.05 -25.78 20.12
N VAL A 28 25.86 -25.46 20.63
CA VAL A 28 24.70 -25.16 19.81
C VAL A 28 25.05 -23.84 19.12
N PRO A 29 25.29 -23.82 17.80
CA PRO A 29 25.53 -22.57 17.09
C PRO A 29 24.24 -21.75 17.16
N GLY A 30 24.33 -20.53 17.70
CA GLY A 30 23.18 -19.61 17.78
C GLY A 30 23.05 -18.86 19.11
N CYS A 31 23.50 -19.42 20.24
CA CYS A 31 23.41 -18.78 21.55
C CYS A 31 24.75 -18.85 22.31
N PRO A 32 25.24 -17.75 22.91
CA PRO A 32 26.40 -17.80 23.79
C PRO A 32 26.13 -18.74 24.98
N ALA A 33 27.09 -19.59 25.31
CA ALA A 33 27.00 -20.52 26.43
C ALA A 33 26.68 -19.76 27.75
N GLY A 34 25.54 -20.08 28.37
CA GLY A 34 25.10 -19.51 29.64
C GLY A 34 23.97 -18.47 29.56
N THR A 35 23.47 -18.15 28.37
CA THR A 35 22.30 -17.29 28.14
C THR A 35 21.11 -18.13 27.66
N LYS A 36 19.89 -17.84 28.15
CA LYS A 36 18.68 -18.42 27.57
C LYS A 36 18.53 -17.90 26.13
N CYS A 37 18.23 -18.79 25.20
CA CYS A 37 17.80 -18.41 23.86
C CYS A 37 16.35 -17.93 23.98
N ASP A 38 16.17 -16.66 24.35
CA ASP A 38 14.85 -16.03 24.45
C ASP A 38 14.60 -15.21 23.18
N GLU A 39 13.33 -14.98 22.83
CA GLU A 39 12.96 -14.00 21.80
C GLU A 39 13.61 -12.64 22.09
N ASN A 40 14.05 -11.96 21.04
CA ASN A 40 14.64 -10.62 21.13
C ASN A 40 13.97 -9.73 20.09
N VAL A 41 12.88 -9.09 20.48
CA VAL A 41 12.12 -8.21 19.59
C VAL A 41 12.64 -6.78 19.71
N VAL A 42 13.29 -6.28 18.66
CA VAL A 42 13.85 -4.92 18.62
C VAL A 42 13.68 -4.33 17.23
N GLY A 43 13.22 -3.07 17.14
CA GLY A 43 13.22 -2.35 15.88
C GLY A 43 12.19 -1.24 15.78
N GLU A 44 12.11 -0.70 14.57
CA GLU A 44 11.24 0.43 14.18
C GLU A 44 10.62 0.23 12.79
N VAL A 45 10.95 -0.87 12.11
CA VAL A 45 10.38 -1.25 10.83
C VAL A 45 9.38 -2.38 11.03
N TYR A 46 8.13 -2.12 10.69
CA TYR A 46 7.01 -3.04 10.79
C TYR A 46 6.80 -3.80 9.48
N VAL A 47 6.70 -5.12 9.56
CA VAL A 47 6.40 -5.97 8.40
C VAL A 47 5.21 -6.87 8.71
N GLU A 48 4.13 -6.70 7.96
CA GLU A 48 2.93 -7.54 8.07
C GLU A 48 2.91 -8.55 6.92
N LEU A 49 2.81 -9.85 7.25
CA LEU A 49 2.51 -10.90 6.28
C LEU A 49 0.98 -10.94 6.07
N VAL A 50 0.55 -10.72 4.83
CA VAL A 50 -0.85 -10.58 4.47
C VAL A 50 -1.28 -11.53 3.35
N GLY A 51 -2.58 -11.77 3.23
CA GLY A 51 -3.13 -12.96 2.56
C GLY A 51 -3.77 -13.84 3.63
N PRO A 52 -3.01 -14.69 4.32
CA PRO A 52 -3.30 -15.03 5.70
C PRO A 52 -2.58 -14.03 6.62
N ARG A 53 -3.32 -13.28 7.44
CA ARG A 53 -2.72 -12.67 8.64
C ARG A 53 -2.52 -13.81 9.63
N VAL A 54 -1.34 -13.90 10.26
CA VAL A 54 -0.99 -15.08 11.06
C VAL A 54 -0.52 -14.63 12.44
N ALA A 55 -1.14 -15.17 13.48
CA ALA A 55 -0.63 -15.08 14.84
C ALA A 55 0.32 -16.25 15.12
N ASN A 56 1.35 -15.99 15.94
CA ASN A 56 2.34 -16.98 16.36
C ASN A 56 3.18 -17.59 15.21
N ILE A 57 3.39 -16.84 14.13
CA ILE A 57 4.39 -17.16 13.10
C ILE A 57 5.74 -16.57 13.49
N GLY A 58 6.81 -17.35 13.33
CA GLY A 58 8.18 -16.92 13.62
C GLY A 58 8.72 -15.99 12.55
N TYR A 59 9.53 -15.02 12.97
CA TYR A 59 10.29 -14.16 12.07
C TYR A 59 11.70 -13.87 12.58
N GLU A 60 12.63 -13.70 11.64
CA GLU A 60 14.01 -13.29 11.90
C GLU A 60 14.40 -12.15 10.94
N CYS A 61 14.89 -11.04 11.48
CA CYS A 61 15.39 -9.92 10.69
C CYS A 61 16.46 -9.11 11.44
N GLY A 62 17.69 -9.12 10.91
CA GLY A 62 18.82 -8.46 11.56
C GLY A 62 19.09 -9.07 12.93
N SER A 63 18.99 -8.27 13.99
CA SER A 63 19.13 -8.73 15.39
C SER A 63 17.79 -9.09 16.05
N SER A 64 16.67 -8.95 15.33
CA SER A 64 15.33 -9.24 15.85
C SER A 64 14.91 -10.67 15.52
N LEU A 65 14.45 -11.38 16.54
CA LEU A 65 13.89 -12.73 16.46
C LEU A 65 12.65 -12.76 17.35
N GLY A 66 11.50 -13.08 16.78
CA GLY A 66 10.24 -13.05 17.51
C GLY A 66 9.11 -13.74 16.79
N ARG A 67 7.90 -13.52 17.30
CA ARG A 67 6.66 -14.05 16.73
C ARG A 67 5.59 -12.97 16.66
N THR A 68 4.74 -13.06 15.64
CA THR A 68 3.59 -12.16 15.51
C THR A 68 2.53 -12.46 16.57
N ARG A 69 1.74 -11.45 16.96
CA ARG A 69 0.72 -11.55 18.01
C ARG A 69 -0.65 -11.09 17.52
N PRO A 70 -1.77 -11.67 17.97
CA PRO A 70 -3.11 -11.34 17.46
C PRO A 70 -3.66 -9.99 17.98
N VAL A 71 -2.95 -9.35 18.91
CA VAL A 71 -3.31 -8.08 19.52
C VAL A 71 -2.10 -7.17 19.55
N ASP A 72 -2.33 -5.87 19.67
CA ASP A 72 -1.26 -4.90 19.88
C ASP A 72 -0.51 -5.24 21.18
N THR A 73 0.82 -5.31 21.08
CA THR A 73 1.69 -5.65 22.21
C THR A 73 2.72 -4.55 22.44
N THR A 74 3.07 -4.30 23.71
CA THR A 74 4.10 -3.32 24.05
C THR A 74 5.36 -4.01 24.50
N GLU A 75 6.44 -3.84 23.76
CA GLU A 75 7.78 -4.33 24.11
C GLU A 75 8.68 -3.12 24.42
N GLY A 76 9.05 -2.98 25.69
CA GLY A 76 9.75 -1.78 26.17
C GLY A 76 8.93 -0.51 25.97
N SER A 77 9.33 0.35 25.04
CA SER A 77 8.62 1.59 24.66
C SER A 77 7.91 1.52 23.30
N THR A 78 8.01 0.39 22.60
CA THR A 78 7.49 0.22 21.24
C THR A 78 6.15 -0.49 21.31
N VAL A 79 5.12 0.11 20.69
CA VAL A 79 3.82 -0.54 20.48
C VAL A 79 3.87 -1.24 19.13
N ILE A 80 3.79 -2.56 19.18
CA ILE A 80 3.82 -3.44 18.02
C ILE A 80 2.37 -3.75 17.65
N PRO A 81 1.91 -3.36 16.45
CA PRO A 81 0.56 -3.69 16.00
C PRO A 81 0.35 -5.21 15.90
N ALA A 82 -0.90 -5.63 16.03
CA ALA A 82 -1.29 -7.02 15.79
C ALA A 82 -0.77 -7.54 14.43
N TYR A 83 -0.42 -8.82 14.37
CA TYR A 83 0.03 -9.59 13.22
C TYR A 83 1.31 -9.07 12.53
N THR A 84 2.07 -8.23 13.23
CA THR A 84 3.20 -7.51 12.66
C THR A 84 4.52 -8.00 13.25
N ALA A 85 5.51 -8.20 12.37
CA ALA A 85 6.90 -8.41 12.74
C ALA A 85 7.64 -7.08 12.88
N VAL A 86 8.65 -7.02 13.75
CA VAL A 86 9.44 -5.80 13.99
C VAL A 86 10.90 -6.03 13.70
N CYS A 87 11.46 -5.20 12.84
CA CYS A 87 12.84 -5.26 12.37
C CYS A 87 13.62 -3.98 12.71
N PRO A 88 14.92 -4.09 13.03
CA PRO A 88 15.82 -2.95 13.10
C PRO A 88 15.91 -2.23 11.75
N ALA A 89 16.17 -0.92 11.74
CA ALA A 89 16.31 -0.16 10.51
C ALA A 89 17.47 -0.63 9.60
N ASP A 90 18.52 -1.24 10.15
CA ASP A 90 19.62 -1.80 9.37
C ASP A 90 19.36 -3.25 8.88
N ALA A 91 18.17 -3.80 9.14
CA ALA A 91 17.79 -5.10 8.62
C ALA A 91 17.69 -5.06 7.09
N ARG A 92 18.35 -6.02 6.42
CA ARG A 92 18.37 -6.15 4.96
C ARG A 92 17.22 -7.00 4.40
N GLY A 93 16.53 -7.69 5.28
CA GLY A 93 15.45 -8.59 4.94
C GLY A 93 14.88 -9.24 6.18
N ILE A 94 13.79 -9.97 5.96
CA ILE A 94 13.05 -10.71 6.97
C ILE A 94 12.75 -12.10 6.43
N GLU A 95 12.99 -13.12 7.24
CA GLU A 95 12.55 -14.49 6.99
C GLU A 95 11.34 -14.79 7.89
N PHE A 96 10.29 -15.37 7.31
CA PHE A 96 9.18 -15.95 8.08
C PHE A 96 9.33 -17.47 8.14
N PHE A 97 9.01 -18.08 9.27
CA PHE A 97 9.16 -19.51 9.48
C PHE A 97 8.18 -20.09 10.52
N LEU A 98 8.05 -21.41 10.51
CA LEU A 98 7.43 -22.20 11.58
C LEU A 98 8.52 -22.90 12.39
N GLY A 99 8.32 -23.01 13.70
CA GLY A 99 9.34 -23.46 14.67
C GLY A 99 9.83 -22.34 15.58
N SER A 100 10.82 -22.60 16.44
CA SER A 100 11.36 -21.56 17.34
C SER A 100 12.41 -20.66 16.72
N GLY A 101 13.16 -21.17 15.72
CA GLY A 101 14.30 -20.45 15.15
C GLY A 101 15.48 -20.28 16.11
N LEU A 102 15.39 -20.80 17.33
CA LEU A 102 16.45 -20.74 18.35
C LEU A 102 17.54 -21.81 18.15
N PHE A 103 17.22 -22.86 17.39
CA PHE A 103 18.11 -23.98 17.08
C PHE A 103 18.30 -24.11 15.57
N GLU A 104 19.56 -24.11 15.12
CA GLU A 104 19.89 -24.26 13.70
C GLU A 104 19.38 -25.60 13.15
N GLY A 105 18.56 -25.54 12.09
CA GLY A 105 18.02 -26.72 11.40
C GLY A 105 16.64 -27.20 11.86
N ASN A 106 16.08 -26.62 12.93
CA ASN A 106 14.74 -26.94 13.44
C ASN A 106 13.74 -25.82 13.09
N LYS A 107 13.71 -25.35 11.84
CA LYS A 107 12.68 -24.41 11.39
C LYS A 107 12.25 -24.70 9.96
N VAL A 108 10.96 -24.51 9.68
CA VAL A 108 10.40 -24.59 8.32
C VAL A 108 10.37 -23.18 7.77
N SER A 109 11.32 -22.85 6.88
CA SER A 109 11.33 -21.55 6.19
C SER A 109 10.12 -21.42 5.26
N LEU A 110 9.36 -20.34 5.42
CA LEU A 110 8.30 -19.93 4.50
C LEU A 110 8.86 -19.03 3.39
N GLY A 111 10.11 -18.57 3.53
CA GLY A 111 10.79 -17.70 2.59
C GLY A 111 11.17 -16.37 3.21
N SER A 112 11.77 -15.49 2.41
CA SER A 112 12.29 -14.22 2.85
C SER A 112 11.95 -13.07 1.92
N TYR A 113 11.78 -11.90 2.52
CA TYR A 113 11.59 -10.62 1.83
C TYR A 113 12.81 -9.74 2.03
N LEU A 114 13.18 -8.95 1.01
CA LEU A 114 14.29 -8.00 1.10
C LEU A 114 13.78 -6.60 1.45
N LEU A 115 14.44 -5.94 2.39
CA LEU A 115 14.09 -4.59 2.83
C LEU A 115 15.02 -3.55 2.18
N PRO A 116 14.48 -2.52 1.51
CA PRO A 116 15.30 -1.47 0.91
C PRO A 116 16.03 -0.66 1.99
N GLN A 117 17.27 -0.27 1.69
CA GLN A 117 18.17 0.39 2.64
C GLN A 117 18.20 1.92 2.53
N GLN A 118 17.91 2.53 1.37
CA GLN A 118 17.83 3.99 1.23
C GLN A 118 16.39 4.47 1.31
N LEU A 119 15.48 3.77 0.63
CA LEU A 119 14.06 4.12 0.55
C LEU A 119 13.24 3.36 1.59
N GLN A 120 13.80 3.24 2.79
CA GLN A 120 13.15 2.49 3.85
C GLN A 120 11.89 3.23 4.33
N LYS A 121 10.84 2.44 4.56
CA LYS A 121 9.62 2.88 5.21
C LYS A 121 9.47 2.27 6.58
N GLU A 122 8.64 2.91 7.39
CA GLU A 122 8.23 2.40 8.69
C GLU A 122 7.39 1.12 8.56
N THR A 123 6.58 0.96 7.51
CA THR A 123 5.68 -0.20 7.38
C THR A 123 5.71 -0.84 6.00
N TYR A 124 5.74 -2.17 5.97
CA TYR A 124 5.64 -3.02 4.78
C TYR A 124 4.51 -4.02 4.93
N GLN A 125 3.75 -4.20 3.85
CA GLN A 125 2.77 -5.28 3.71
C GLN A 125 3.29 -6.22 2.63
N VAL A 126 3.50 -7.48 2.98
CA VAL A 126 4.08 -8.50 2.09
C VAL A 126 3.17 -9.72 2.04
N THR A 127 3.08 -10.36 0.89
CA THR A 127 2.31 -11.60 0.72
C THR A 127 3.24 -12.80 0.70
N VAL A 128 2.67 -14.01 0.81
CA VAL A 128 3.43 -15.26 0.62
C VAL A 128 4.16 -15.30 -0.74
N ALA A 129 3.61 -14.64 -1.77
CA ALA A 129 4.21 -14.56 -3.09
C ALA A 129 5.48 -13.67 -3.13
N ASP A 130 5.61 -12.73 -2.19
CA ASP A 130 6.78 -11.86 -2.06
C ASP A 130 7.98 -12.58 -1.41
N LEU A 131 7.73 -13.69 -0.70
CA LEU A 131 8.75 -14.40 0.08
C LEU A 131 9.63 -15.36 -0.73
N ILE A 132 9.29 -15.60 -2.01
CA ILE A 132 9.90 -16.70 -2.78
C ILE A 132 11.08 -16.22 -3.63
N ALA A 133 10.91 -15.10 -4.33
CA ALA A 133 11.87 -14.60 -5.32
C ALA A 133 12.21 -13.12 -5.08
N ALA A 134 12.21 -12.70 -3.81
CA ALA A 134 12.45 -11.32 -3.41
C ALA A 134 13.72 -10.73 -4.09
N PRO A 135 13.66 -9.45 -4.53
CA PRO A 135 12.59 -8.47 -4.28
C PRO A 135 11.43 -8.55 -5.30
N ARG A 136 11.43 -9.54 -6.20
CA ARG A 136 10.34 -9.76 -7.16
C ARG A 136 9.23 -10.59 -6.53
N ARG A 137 7.98 -10.15 -6.73
CA ARG A 137 6.80 -10.96 -6.43
C ARG A 137 6.68 -12.14 -7.40
N SER A 138 6.48 -13.33 -6.86
CA SER A 138 6.20 -14.52 -7.65
C SER A 138 4.75 -14.58 -8.11
N GLU A 139 4.48 -15.29 -9.19
CA GLU A 139 3.09 -15.68 -9.52
C GLU A 139 2.53 -16.58 -8.42
N ALA A 140 1.20 -16.64 -8.31
CA ALA A 140 0.48 -17.57 -7.42
C ALA A 140 0.58 -19.02 -7.91
N ASN A 141 1.81 -19.53 -8.00
CA ASN A 141 2.14 -20.88 -8.43
C ASN A 141 2.02 -21.88 -7.27
N THR A 142 2.28 -23.15 -7.56
CA THR A 142 2.28 -24.27 -6.60
C THR A 142 3.07 -23.96 -5.32
N SER A 143 4.23 -23.31 -5.44
CA SER A 143 5.10 -22.98 -4.32
C SER A 143 4.46 -21.95 -3.37
N VAL A 144 3.75 -20.96 -3.92
CA VAL A 144 2.97 -19.98 -3.13
C VAL A 144 1.76 -20.65 -2.49
N ILE A 145 0.99 -21.42 -3.28
CA ILE A 145 -0.25 -22.04 -2.84
C ILE A 145 0.02 -23.04 -1.71
N TYR A 146 1.07 -23.86 -1.79
CA TYR A 146 1.35 -24.85 -0.74
C TYR A 146 1.89 -24.24 0.55
N ARG A 147 2.57 -23.08 0.49
CA ARG A 147 2.90 -22.31 1.70
C ARG A 147 1.65 -21.75 2.35
N SER A 148 0.76 -21.17 1.54
CA SER A 148 -0.55 -20.69 2.02
C SER A 148 -1.35 -21.83 2.66
N ALA A 149 -1.38 -23.01 2.02
CA ALA A 149 -2.03 -24.20 2.54
C ALA A 149 -1.41 -24.69 3.87
N LEU A 150 -0.08 -24.71 3.99
CA LEU A 150 0.59 -25.11 5.24
C LEU A 150 0.22 -24.17 6.39
N ILE A 151 0.26 -22.86 6.15
CA ILE A 151 -0.07 -21.85 7.16
C ILE A 151 -1.52 -22.01 7.61
N GLN A 152 -2.46 -22.06 6.67
CA GLN A 152 -3.89 -22.14 6.99
C GLN A 152 -4.29 -23.48 7.61
N ALA A 153 -3.63 -24.57 7.25
CA ALA A 153 -3.91 -25.87 7.86
C ALA A 153 -3.57 -25.92 9.35
N LEU A 154 -2.66 -25.06 9.82
CA LEU A 154 -2.28 -24.92 11.24
C LEU A 154 -3.22 -24.04 12.05
N ASP A 155 -4.24 -23.46 11.41
CA ASP A 155 -5.23 -22.64 12.09
C ASP A 155 -5.98 -23.46 13.14
N ASN A 156 -6.04 -22.94 14.37
CA ASN A 156 -6.64 -23.62 15.51
C ASN A 156 -7.97 -22.98 15.96
N ASP A 157 -8.40 -21.86 15.34
CA ASP A 157 -9.66 -21.20 15.68
C ASP A 157 -10.87 -21.73 14.89
N GLY A 158 -10.61 -22.41 13.76
CA GLY A 158 -11.61 -23.08 12.94
C GLY A 158 -12.45 -22.15 12.07
N ASN A 159 -12.08 -20.88 11.95
CA ASN A 159 -12.70 -19.92 11.04
C ASN A 159 -11.75 -19.54 9.90
N GLY A 160 -11.89 -20.23 8.77
CA GLY A 160 -11.11 -19.97 7.57
C GLY A 160 -11.28 -18.58 6.95
N ASP A 161 -12.23 -17.76 7.44
CA ASP A 161 -12.44 -16.36 7.04
C ASP A 161 -11.71 -15.33 7.93
N ASP A 162 -11.20 -15.72 9.10
CA ASP A 162 -10.45 -14.86 10.01
C ASP A 162 -8.91 -14.94 9.80
N ALA A 163 -8.16 -14.26 10.66
CA ALA A 163 -6.71 -14.39 10.71
C ALA A 163 -6.32 -15.76 11.29
N VAL A 164 -5.32 -16.42 10.71
CA VAL A 164 -4.84 -17.73 11.14
C VAL A 164 -4.28 -17.65 12.55
N SER A 165 -4.81 -18.45 13.47
CA SER A 165 -4.31 -18.59 14.83
C SER A 165 -3.53 -19.89 14.99
N ILE A 166 -2.20 -19.80 15.01
CA ILE A 166 -1.34 -20.95 15.35
C ILE A 166 -1.23 -21.03 16.89
N SER A 167 -1.67 -22.15 17.46
CA SER A 167 -1.67 -22.35 18.93
C SER A 167 -0.31 -22.05 19.57
N ASP A 168 -0.33 -21.21 20.61
CA ASP A 168 0.80 -20.82 21.44
C ASP A 168 0.58 -21.30 22.89
N GLN A 169 1.65 -21.38 23.68
CA GLN A 169 1.55 -21.71 25.10
C GLN A 169 1.12 -20.47 25.89
N ALA A 170 0.17 -20.63 26.80
CA ALA A 170 -0.24 -19.56 27.70
C ALA A 170 0.90 -19.18 28.67
N SER A 171 0.86 -17.97 29.22
CA SER A 171 1.91 -17.45 30.10
C SER A 171 2.10 -18.25 31.40
N ASP A 172 1.13 -19.08 31.79
CA ASP A 172 1.21 -19.97 32.94
C ASP A 172 1.78 -21.36 32.60
N GLY A 173 2.19 -21.58 31.35
CA GLY A 173 2.74 -22.82 30.85
C GLY A 173 1.69 -23.87 30.46
N SER A 174 0.40 -23.51 30.43
CA SER A 174 -0.66 -24.38 29.90
C SER A 174 -0.82 -24.23 28.38
N GLY A 175 -1.45 -25.22 27.75
CA GLY A 175 -1.64 -25.28 26.30
C GLY A 175 -0.46 -25.90 25.54
N VAL A 176 -0.54 -25.86 24.22
CA VAL A 176 0.46 -26.43 23.30
C VAL A 176 0.96 -25.33 22.37
N ASN A 177 2.27 -25.12 22.34
CA ASN A 177 2.90 -24.31 21.32
C ASN A 177 3.24 -25.18 20.11
N ILE A 178 2.54 -25.01 19.01
CA ILE A 178 2.75 -25.79 17.77
C ILE A 178 4.18 -25.61 17.25
N ASN A 179 4.79 -24.44 17.45
CA ASN A 179 6.18 -24.21 17.04
C ASN A 179 7.15 -25.12 17.80
N ASP A 180 6.91 -25.43 19.07
CA ASP A 180 7.75 -26.34 19.84
C ASP A 180 7.57 -27.80 19.38
N VAL A 181 6.34 -28.18 18.99
CA VAL A 181 6.07 -29.51 18.41
C VAL A 181 6.84 -29.70 17.10
N ILE A 182 6.90 -28.67 16.25
CA ILE A 182 7.68 -28.70 14.99
C ILE A 182 9.17 -28.87 15.30
N ASP A 183 9.69 -28.14 16.28
CA ASP A 183 11.09 -28.16 16.69
C ASP A 183 11.53 -29.50 17.30
N ASP A 184 10.65 -30.13 18.07
CA ASP A 184 10.92 -31.42 18.72
C ASP A 184 10.83 -32.60 17.74
N ASN A 185 10.21 -32.39 16.57
CA ASN A 185 9.95 -33.44 15.59
C ASN A 185 10.51 -33.14 14.18
N PRO A 186 11.80 -32.75 14.03
CA PRO A 186 12.36 -32.35 12.73
C PRO A 186 12.38 -33.49 11.71
N ALA A 187 12.38 -34.76 12.16
CA ALA A 187 12.30 -35.93 11.29
C ALA A 187 10.94 -36.08 10.58
N LEU A 188 9.89 -35.40 11.05
CA LEU A 188 8.56 -35.37 10.42
C LEU A 188 8.40 -34.25 9.40
N ILE A 189 9.36 -33.31 9.32
CA ILE A 189 9.37 -32.24 8.32
C ILE A 189 9.80 -32.84 6.98
N PRO A 190 9.00 -32.70 5.90
CA PRO A 190 9.40 -33.18 4.58
C PRO A 190 10.67 -32.51 4.07
N SER A 191 11.59 -33.29 3.50
CA SER A 191 12.82 -32.77 2.88
C SER A 191 12.62 -32.19 1.48
N GLN A 192 11.43 -32.40 0.89
CA GLN A 192 11.09 -31.95 -0.45
C GLN A 192 10.64 -30.48 -0.42
N PRO A 193 11.21 -29.61 -1.27
CA PRO A 193 10.81 -28.21 -1.32
C PRO A 193 9.36 -28.06 -1.78
N PHE A 194 8.73 -26.93 -1.45
CA PHE A 194 7.32 -26.66 -1.77
C PHE A 194 6.97 -26.77 -3.26
N ASP A 195 7.90 -26.48 -4.17
CA ASP A 195 7.73 -26.61 -5.63
C ASP A 195 8.12 -28.00 -6.17
N GLY A 196 8.54 -28.92 -5.29
CA GLY A 196 9.02 -30.24 -5.68
C GLY A 196 7.92 -31.27 -5.87
N TYR A 197 6.71 -31.07 -5.32
CA TYR A 197 5.65 -32.07 -5.33
C TYR A 197 4.91 -32.12 -6.67
N ALA A 198 4.53 -33.33 -7.11
CA ALA A 198 3.87 -33.49 -8.40
C ALA A 198 2.41 -33.00 -8.40
N ASN A 199 1.75 -33.02 -7.25
CA ASN A 199 0.37 -32.58 -7.05
C ASN A 199 0.10 -32.29 -5.56
N TYR A 200 -1.09 -31.76 -5.27
CA TYR A 200 -1.46 -31.34 -3.92
C TYR A 200 -1.60 -32.52 -2.95
N SER A 201 -2.06 -33.68 -3.41
CA SER A 201 -2.16 -34.87 -2.54
C SER A 201 -0.79 -35.37 -2.10
N ASP A 202 0.22 -35.32 -2.96
CA ASP A 202 1.58 -35.71 -2.59
C ASP A 202 2.15 -34.76 -1.51
N PHE A 203 1.83 -33.46 -1.59
CA PHE A 203 2.18 -32.48 -0.58
C PHE A 203 1.50 -32.78 0.76
N THR A 204 0.17 -32.92 0.79
CA THR A 204 -0.57 -33.18 2.05
C THR A 204 -0.18 -34.52 2.68
N ASN A 205 0.05 -35.56 1.86
CA ASN A 205 0.54 -36.86 2.33
C ASN A 205 1.92 -36.76 2.99
N ALA A 206 2.83 -35.96 2.43
CA ALA A 206 4.16 -35.78 3.01
C ALA A 206 4.10 -35.11 4.39
N TRP A 207 3.19 -34.16 4.58
CA TRP A 207 3.01 -33.43 5.86
C TRP A 207 2.15 -34.16 6.90
N SER A 208 1.45 -35.24 6.51
CA SER A 208 0.50 -35.95 7.37
C SER A 208 1.09 -36.45 8.70
N GLY A 209 2.38 -36.83 8.72
CA GLY A 209 3.07 -37.26 9.93
C GLY A 209 3.18 -36.15 10.97
N MET A 210 3.58 -34.94 10.54
CA MET A 210 3.67 -33.77 11.42
C MET A 210 2.29 -33.37 11.96
N PHE A 211 1.27 -33.32 11.10
CA PHE A 211 -0.10 -32.98 11.52
C PHE A 211 -0.70 -34.01 12.49
N THR A 212 -0.36 -35.29 12.33
CA THR A 212 -0.76 -36.34 13.29
C THR A 212 -0.14 -36.07 14.66
N GLU A 213 1.13 -35.67 14.71
CA GLU A 213 1.81 -35.37 15.98
C GLU A 213 1.22 -34.12 16.64
N ILE A 214 1.00 -33.05 15.87
CA ILE A 214 0.33 -31.83 16.36
C ILE A 214 -1.05 -32.16 16.96
N SER A 215 -1.88 -32.92 16.24
CA SER A 215 -3.21 -33.33 16.70
C SER A 215 -3.15 -34.18 17.97
N ASN A 216 -2.15 -35.08 18.10
CA ASN A 216 -1.94 -35.86 19.32
C ASN A 216 -1.61 -34.95 20.52
N GLN A 217 -0.69 -34.00 20.37
CA GLN A 217 -0.29 -33.08 21.44
C GLN A 217 -1.45 -32.19 21.88
N LEU A 218 -2.21 -31.63 20.93
CA LEU A 218 -3.40 -30.82 21.21
C LEU A 218 -4.47 -31.65 21.93
N THR A 219 -4.74 -32.86 21.45
CA THR A 219 -5.71 -33.77 22.07
C THR A 219 -5.32 -34.15 23.50
N ASP A 220 -4.04 -34.46 23.73
CA ASP A 220 -3.52 -34.82 25.05
C ASP A 220 -3.59 -33.64 26.04
N ALA A 221 -3.46 -32.40 25.53
CA ALA A 221 -3.63 -31.17 26.29
C ALA A 221 -5.10 -30.75 26.47
N GLY A 222 -6.03 -31.33 25.70
CA GLY A 222 -7.45 -30.97 25.70
C GLY A 222 -7.76 -29.67 24.95
N GLU A 223 -6.89 -29.27 24.02
CA GLU A 223 -7.05 -28.09 23.17
C GLU A 223 -7.82 -28.42 21.87
N PRO A 224 -8.44 -27.43 21.20
CA PRO A 224 -8.99 -27.61 19.86
C PRO A 224 -7.93 -28.09 18.87
N ASP A 225 -8.30 -29.02 18.00
CA ASP A 225 -7.42 -29.47 16.92
C ASP A 225 -7.29 -28.39 15.84
N VAL A 226 -6.24 -28.50 15.03
CA VAL A 226 -6.04 -27.63 13.86
C VAL A 226 -7.03 -27.95 12.73
N ALA A 227 -7.27 -27.01 11.83
CA ALA A 227 -8.14 -27.16 10.67
C ALA A 227 -7.72 -28.32 9.76
N GLY A 228 -6.40 -28.51 9.62
CA GLY A 228 -5.82 -29.48 8.70
C GLY A 228 -5.93 -29.05 7.23
N PHE A 229 -5.57 -29.95 6.32
CA PHE A 229 -5.61 -29.66 4.89
C PHE A 229 -6.99 -29.93 4.29
N ASP A 230 -7.45 -29.00 3.45
CA ASP A 230 -8.64 -29.14 2.63
C ASP A 230 -8.46 -30.21 1.54
N GLY A 231 -9.58 -30.59 0.92
CA GLY A 231 -9.58 -31.55 -0.19
C GLY A 231 -9.00 -31.00 -1.50
N ASP A 232 -8.90 -29.67 -1.65
CA ASP A 232 -8.39 -28.98 -2.82
C ASP A 232 -7.67 -27.65 -2.45
N THR A 233 -7.27 -26.86 -3.45
CA THR A 233 -6.48 -25.63 -3.26
C THR A 233 -7.29 -24.34 -3.34
N LEU A 234 -8.60 -24.40 -3.57
CA LEU A 234 -9.39 -23.23 -3.99
C LEU A 234 -9.44 -22.14 -2.90
N ALA A 235 -9.60 -22.53 -1.64
CA ALA A 235 -9.60 -21.58 -0.52
C ALA A 235 -8.25 -20.88 -0.37
N TYR A 236 -7.15 -21.65 -0.49
CA TYR A 236 -5.78 -21.12 -0.37
C TYR A 236 -5.42 -20.16 -1.51
N GLU A 237 -5.86 -20.46 -2.73
CA GLU A 237 -5.74 -19.57 -3.89
C GLU A 237 -6.51 -18.27 -3.68
N GLY A 238 -7.74 -18.33 -3.16
CA GLY A 238 -8.54 -17.15 -2.83
C GLY A 238 -7.83 -16.23 -1.84
N ARG A 239 -7.25 -16.78 -0.76
CA ARG A 239 -6.50 -16.01 0.25
C ARG A 239 -5.23 -15.37 -0.33
N VAL A 240 -4.48 -16.10 -1.16
CA VAL A 240 -3.30 -15.55 -1.86
C VAL A 240 -3.72 -14.39 -2.77
N LYS A 241 -4.84 -14.54 -3.48
CA LYS A 241 -5.37 -13.49 -4.36
C LYS A 241 -5.75 -12.23 -3.58
N ILE A 242 -6.47 -12.37 -2.46
CA ILE A 242 -6.86 -11.22 -1.61
C ILE A 242 -5.62 -10.44 -1.15
N GLY A 243 -4.60 -11.15 -0.62
CA GLY A 243 -3.35 -10.53 -0.20
C GLY A 243 -2.62 -9.84 -1.36
N THR A 244 -2.57 -10.49 -2.52
CA THR A 244 -1.89 -9.96 -3.73
C THR A 244 -2.55 -8.69 -4.24
N ASP A 245 -3.88 -8.72 -4.38
CA ASP A 245 -4.69 -7.60 -4.86
C ASP A 245 -4.51 -6.36 -3.96
N ARG A 246 -4.62 -6.54 -2.65
CA ARG A 246 -4.59 -5.44 -1.69
C ARG A 246 -3.19 -4.87 -1.43
N THR A 247 -2.16 -5.72 -1.41
CA THR A 247 -0.77 -5.23 -1.30
C THR A 247 -0.31 -4.49 -2.55
N ARG A 248 -0.85 -4.83 -3.72
CA ARG A 248 -0.65 -4.05 -4.96
C ARG A 248 -1.32 -2.67 -4.86
N ALA A 249 -2.52 -2.62 -4.28
CA ALA A 249 -3.29 -1.38 -4.17
C ALA A 249 -2.60 -0.32 -3.31
N GLY A 250 -2.83 0.95 -3.64
CA GLY A 250 -2.29 2.08 -2.89
C GLY A 250 -2.04 3.32 -3.74
N LEU A 251 -1.37 4.29 -3.14
CA LEU A 251 -0.96 5.52 -3.81
C LEU A 251 0.43 5.34 -4.39
N PHE A 252 0.65 5.84 -5.60
CA PHE A 252 1.92 5.79 -6.29
C PHE A 252 2.27 7.15 -6.88
N THR A 253 3.56 7.42 -6.95
CA THR A 253 4.12 8.57 -7.66
C THR A 253 5.09 8.06 -8.72
N TYR A 254 4.99 8.58 -9.95
CA TYR A 254 5.89 8.29 -11.06
C TYR A 254 6.60 9.57 -11.50
N GLU A 255 7.94 9.55 -11.53
CA GLU A 255 8.75 10.73 -11.79
C GLU A 255 9.93 10.40 -12.72
N SER A 256 10.21 11.27 -13.70
CA SER A 256 11.52 11.28 -14.35
C SER A 256 12.46 12.23 -13.60
N ALA A 257 13.74 11.90 -13.55
CA ALA A 257 14.79 12.65 -12.83
C ALA A 257 14.80 12.56 -11.28
N GLY A 258 13.96 11.72 -10.65
CA GLY A 258 14.13 11.37 -9.22
C GLY A 258 15.54 10.84 -8.89
N GLU A 259 16.20 10.23 -9.87
CA GLU A 259 17.58 9.74 -9.76
C GLU A 259 18.63 10.84 -9.59
N CYS A 260 18.37 12.07 -10.05
CA CYS A 260 19.25 13.22 -9.82
C CYS A 260 19.28 13.66 -8.34
N LEU A 261 18.24 13.34 -7.57
CA LEU A 261 18.21 13.60 -6.13
C LEU A 261 19.10 12.61 -5.37
N ILE A 262 19.20 11.37 -5.88
CA ILE A 262 20.04 10.31 -5.28
C ILE A 262 21.50 10.47 -5.70
N PHE A 263 21.75 10.76 -6.97
CA PHE A 263 23.09 10.84 -7.54
C PHE A 263 23.45 12.27 -7.94
N GLN A 264 24.45 12.84 -7.26
CA GLN A 264 25.03 14.12 -7.68
C GLN A 264 25.68 13.97 -9.07
N GLY A 265 25.18 14.72 -10.07
CA GLY A 265 25.79 14.81 -11.40
C GLY A 265 25.09 14.05 -12.53
N CYS A 266 23.87 13.55 -12.32
CA CYS A 266 23.03 13.04 -13.40
C CYS A 266 22.66 14.16 -14.39
N ASP A 267 22.97 13.98 -15.67
CA ASP A 267 22.45 14.80 -16.78
C ASP A 267 21.66 13.89 -17.71
N PHE A 268 20.33 13.98 -17.64
CA PHE A 268 19.41 13.26 -18.52
C PHE A 268 19.00 14.12 -19.71
N SER A 269 19.82 15.10 -20.11
CA SER A 269 19.60 15.79 -21.37
C SER A 269 19.77 14.82 -22.54
N GLY A 270 18.84 14.84 -23.48
CA GLY A 270 19.05 14.19 -24.78
C GLY A 270 20.23 14.82 -25.51
N ASP A 271 20.73 14.10 -26.51
CA ASP A 271 21.83 14.57 -27.38
C ASP A 271 21.54 15.90 -28.09
N ASP A 272 20.26 16.21 -28.28
CA ASP A 272 19.78 17.45 -28.86
C ASP A 272 19.64 18.60 -27.84
N GLY A 273 20.11 18.40 -26.61
CA GLY A 273 20.02 19.34 -25.50
C GLY A 273 18.65 19.43 -24.84
N SER A 274 17.67 18.62 -25.26
CA SER A 274 16.35 18.61 -24.66
C SER A 274 16.36 17.92 -23.29
N ARG A 275 15.47 18.33 -22.39
CA ARG A 275 15.26 17.72 -21.07
C ARG A 275 13.79 17.42 -20.89
N LEU A 276 13.50 16.26 -20.30
CA LEU A 276 12.15 15.79 -20.03
C LEU A 276 11.93 15.58 -18.54
N ALA A 277 10.91 16.21 -17.98
CA ALA A 277 10.44 16.02 -16.62
C ALA A 277 9.01 15.47 -16.65
N LEU A 278 8.81 14.32 -16.01
CA LEU A 278 7.54 13.63 -15.81
C LEU A 278 7.22 13.68 -14.32
N ALA A 279 5.99 14.01 -13.96
CA ALA A 279 5.48 13.86 -12.61
C ALA A 279 4.01 13.45 -12.66
N MET A 280 3.70 12.25 -12.19
CA MET A 280 2.35 11.70 -12.12
C MET A 280 2.05 11.14 -10.75
N ARG A 281 0.81 11.27 -10.32
CA ARG A 281 0.26 10.57 -9.17
C ARG A 281 -0.74 9.54 -9.65
N ALA A 282 -0.81 8.42 -8.95
CA ALA A 282 -1.71 7.34 -9.28
C ALA A 282 -2.34 6.71 -8.03
N LEU A 283 -3.58 6.27 -8.19
CA LEU A 283 -4.25 5.33 -7.30
C LEU A 283 -4.31 3.99 -8.03
N VAL A 284 -3.69 2.97 -7.46
CA VAL A 284 -3.79 1.60 -7.96
C VAL A 284 -4.85 0.89 -7.13
N LEU A 285 -5.84 0.33 -7.81
CA LEU A 285 -6.96 -0.38 -7.18
C LEU A 285 -6.60 -1.84 -6.88
N PRO A 286 -7.34 -2.54 -6.00
CA PRO A 286 -7.14 -3.96 -5.69
C PRO A 286 -7.11 -4.86 -6.92
N ASN A 287 -7.95 -4.58 -7.92
CA ASN A 287 -7.94 -5.32 -9.18
C ASN A 287 -6.73 -4.99 -10.08
N GLY A 288 -5.88 -4.02 -9.71
CA GLY A 288 -4.70 -3.60 -10.45
C GLY A 288 -4.92 -2.45 -11.42
N VAL A 289 -6.17 -2.00 -11.64
CA VAL A 289 -6.46 -0.81 -12.47
C VAL A 289 -5.73 0.41 -11.91
N ILE A 290 -5.09 1.17 -12.81
CA ILE A 290 -4.36 2.39 -12.47
C ILE A 290 -5.20 3.60 -12.84
N LEU A 291 -5.57 4.39 -11.84
CA LEU A 291 -6.13 5.73 -12.03
C LEU A 291 -4.98 6.70 -11.92
N ALA A 292 -4.59 7.39 -12.99
CA ALA A 292 -3.38 8.22 -12.99
C ALA A 292 -3.50 9.48 -13.83
N GLY A 293 -2.86 10.55 -13.34
CA GLY A 293 -2.78 11.82 -14.03
C GLY A 293 -1.59 12.65 -13.53
N GLY A 294 -1.10 13.54 -14.37
CA GLY A 294 0.05 14.35 -14.05
C GLY A 294 0.47 15.29 -15.17
N GLN A 295 1.72 15.73 -15.11
CA GLN A 295 2.27 16.68 -16.07
C GLN A 295 3.57 16.16 -16.65
N VAL A 296 3.80 16.56 -17.89
CA VAL A 296 5.09 16.38 -18.55
C VAL A 296 5.57 17.73 -19.07
N ILE A 297 6.86 17.97 -18.90
CA ILE A 297 7.54 19.19 -19.31
C ILE A 297 8.72 18.79 -20.18
N ARG A 298 8.81 19.39 -21.37
CA ARG A 298 9.99 19.32 -22.24
C ARG A 298 10.60 20.70 -22.37
N SER A 299 11.89 20.83 -22.09
CA SER A 299 12.64 22.06 -22.32
C SER A 299 13.76 21.82 -23.31
N LYS A 300 13.94 22.69 -24.30
CA LYS A 300 15.02 22.64 -25.28
C LYS A 300 15.47 24.06 -25.58
N ASP A 301 16.75 24.35 -25.40
CA ASP A 301 17.31 25.70 -25.47
C ASP A 301 16.55 26.69 -24.56
N SER A 302 15.85 27.68 -25.14
CA SER A 302 15.00 28.64 -24.42
C SER A 302 13.50 28.27 -24.43
N ASP A 303 13.13 27.21 -25.15
CA ASP A 303 11.74 26.82 -25.37
C ASP A 303 11.32 25.78 -24.33
N THR A 304 10.12 25.91 -23.80
CA THR A 304 9.53 24.98 -22.82
C THR A 304 8.09 24.69 -23.20
N SER A 305 7.78 23.41 -23.32
CA SER A 305 6.45 22.88 -23.58
C SER A 305 5.97 22.09 -22.37
N LEU A 306 4.69 22.19 -22.07
CA LEU A 306 4.02 21.51 -20.96
C LEU A 306 2.70 20.93 -21.47
N ASP A 307 2.35 19.74 -20.99
CA ASP A 307 1.01 19.16 -21.20
C ASP A 307 0.60 18.38 -19.96
N PHE A 308 -0.71 18.21 -19.81
CA PHE A 308 -1.28 17.23 -18.90
C PHE A 308 -1.24 15.86 -19.57
N ILE A 309 -0.93 14.83 -18.80
CA ILE A 309 -0.84 13.45 -19.27
C ILE A 309 -1.58 12.52 -18.32
N GLY A 310 -2.09 11.43 -18.86
CA GLY A 310 -2.67 10.34 -18.10
C GLY A 310 -2.48 9.00 -18.81
N LEU A 311 -2.95 7.94 -18.17
CA LEU A 311 -2.92 6.60 -18.75
C LEU A 311 -4.26 6.26 -19.38
N ASP A 312 -4.29 5.29 -20.28
CA ASP A 312 -5.54 4.72 -20.80
C ASP A 312 -6.27 3.91 -19.72
N SER A 313 -7.60 3.84 -19.84
CA SER A 313 -8.50 3.12 -18.93
C SER A 313 -8.22 1.62 -18.79
N THR A 314 -7.45 1.05 -19.73
CA THR A 314 -7.03 -0.35 -19.73
C THR A 314 -5.72 -0.60 -18.95
N SER A 315 -5.07 0.45 -18.45
CA SER A 315 -3.76 0.36 -17.78
C SER A 315 -3.86 -0.29 -16.40
N ARG A 316 -2.96 -1.24 -16.13
CA ARG A 316 -2.97 -2.06 -14.92
C ARG A 316 -1.57 -2.33 -14.38
N ILE A 317 -1.53 -2.75 -13.12
CA ILE A 317 -0.42 -3.44 -12.50
C ILE A 317 -0.83 -4.91 -12.32
N SER A 318 -0.04 -5.83 -12.86
CA SER A 318 -0.27 -7.27 -12.79
C SER A 318 -0.11 -7.82 -11.38
N ASP A 319 -0.44 -9.10 -11.18
CA ASP A 319 -0.27 -9.78 -9.88
C ASP A 319 1.21 -9.89 -9.46
N ILE A 320 2.14 -9.80 -10.41
CA ILE A 320 3.59 -9.77 -10.18
C ILE A 320 4.16 -8.35 -10.15
N LEU A 321 3.29 -7.34 -10.00
CA LEU A 321 3.63 -5.92 -9.89
C LEU A 321 4.28 -5.30 -11.14
N GLU A 322 3.95 -5.80 -12.33
CA GLU A 322 4.45 -5.28 -13.61
C GLU A 322 3.38 -4.44 -14.29
N LEU A 323 3.78 -3.34 -14.93
CA LEU A 323 2.87 -2.51 -15.73
C LEU A 323 2.41 -3.29 -16.97
N GLU A 324 1.10 -3.31 -17.22
CA GLU A 324 0.50 -4.01 -18.36
C GLU A 324 -0.82 -3.36 -18.81
N LYS A 325 -1.29 -3.75 -20.00
CA LYS A 325 -2.65 -3.44 -20.47
C LYS A 325 -3.59 -4.63 -20.26
N THR A 326 -4.84 -4.32 -19.92
CA THR A 326 -5.91 -5.32 -19.75
C THR A 326 -6.02 -6.23 -20.97
N GLY A 327 -5.83 -7.54 -20.78
CA GLY A 327 -5.99 -8.54 -21.85
C GLY A 327 -4.88 -8.53 -22.91
N GLY A 328 -3.84 -7.71 -22.74
CA GLY A 328 -2.66 -7.69 -23.59
C GLY A 328 -1.53 -8.59 -23.06
N SER A 329 -0.60 -8.95 -23.94
CA SER A 329 0.71 -9.51 -23.53
C SER A 329 1.79 -8.41 -23.42
N GLU A 330 1.40 -7.16 -23.60
CA GLU A 330 2.28 -5.99 -23.53
C GLU A 330 2.58 -5.65 -22.06
N GLN A 331 3.86 -5.67 -21.70
CA GLN A 331 4.37 -5.30 -20.37
C GLN A 331 4.69 -3.80 -20.31
N SER A 332 3.72 -3.00 -20.76
CA SER A 332 3.78 -1.54 -20.77
C SER A 332 2.37 -0.97 -20.72
N VAL A 333 2.27 0.31 -20.33
CA VAL A 333 1.05 1.10 -20.37
C VAL A 333 1.26 2.31 -21.29
N THR A 334 0.17 2.77 -21.90
CA THR A 334 0.21 3.93 -22.79
C THR A 334 -0.03 5.20 -21.99
N LEU A 335 0.83 6.20 -22.23
CA LEU A 335 0.78 7.54 -21.70
C LEU A 335 0.32 8.49 -22.80
N THR A 336 -0.79 9.18 -22.58
CA THR A 336 -1.42 10.05 -23.56
C THR A 336 -1.51 11.48 -23.05
N GLY A 337 -1.26 12.43 -23.95
CA GLY A 337 -1.40 13.87 -23.68
C GLY A 337 -2.83 14.35 -23.87
N ALA A 338 -3.30 15.21 -22.98
CA ALA A 338 -4.60 15.86 -23.09
C ALA A 338 -4.63 17.01 -24.12
N GLY A 339 -3.46 17.54 -24.51
CA GLY A 339 -3.37 18.71 -25.36
C GLY A 339 -3.81 19.98 -24.64
N VAL A 340 -3.43 20.11 -23.36
CA VAL A 340 -3.72 21.27 -22.52
C VAL A 340 -2.57 22.28 -22.65
N GLY A 341 -2.92 23.54 -22.88
CA GLY A 341 -2.03 24.68 -23.07
C GLY A 341 -1.77 24.99 -24.53
N ALA A 342 -0.51 25.26 -24.87
CA ALA A 342 -0.08 25.51 -26.25
C ALA A 342 0.20 24.21 -27.04
N THR A 343 -0.07 23.06 -26.44
CA THR A 343 0.28 21.74 -26.98
C THR A 343 -0.93 21.13 -27.71
N PRO A 344 -0.84 20.81 -29.01
CA PRO A 344 -1.89 20.09 -29.72
C PRO A 344 -2.25 18.72 -29.09
N PRO A 345 -3.52 18.29 -29.15
CA PRO A 345 -3.92 16.93 -28.77
C PRO A 345 -3.16 15.87 -29.59
N GLY A 346 -2.79 14.77 -28.94
CA GLY A 346 -2.06 13.67 -29.58
C GLY A 346 -0.56 13.90 -29.77
N ASN A 347 -0.01 15.00 -29.24
CA ASN A 347 1.43 15.22 -29.22
C ASN A 347 2.20 14.33 -28.22
N THR A 348 1.50 13.61 -27.36
CA THR A 348 2.11 12.63 -26.46
C THR A 348 1.39 11.30 -26.66
N ASP A 349 2.17 10.32 -27.12
CA ASP A 349 1.83 8.91 -27.28
C ASP A 349 3.10 8.12 -26.95
N ALA A 350 3.23 7.80 -25.67
CA ALA A 350 4.42 7.20 -25.10
C ALA A 350 4.09 5.91 -24.36
N GLU A 351 5.08 5.03 -24.23
CA GLU A 351 4.99 3.81 -23.46
C GLU A 351 5.76 3.96 -22.17
N LEU A 352 5.09 3.73 -21.05
CA LEU A 352 5.71 3.56 -19.74
C LEU A 352 5.76 2.07 -19.41
N LYS A 353 6.95 1.54 -19.15
CA LYS A 353 7.16 0.16 -18.72
C LYS A 353 7.91 0.10 -17.40
N GLY A 354 7.86 -1.07 -16.76
CA GLY A 354 8.64 -1.39 -15.58
C GLY A 354 7.90 -2.29 -14.61
N ARG A 355 8.62 -2.79 -13.60
CA ARG A 355 8.10 -3.61 -12.52
C ARG A 355 8.42 -2.97 -11.17
N ILE A 356 7.44 -2.98 -10.27
CA ILE A 356 7.67 -2.58 -8.88
C ILE A 356 8.31 -3.75 -8.14
N LEU A 357 9.48 -3.52 -7.58
CA LEU A 357 10.22 -4.47 -6.74
C LEU A 357 10.09 -4.03 -5.29
N GLY A 358 9.33 -4.79 -4.51
CA GLY A 358 8.85 -4.37 -3.20
C GLY A 358 7.87 -3.20 -3.31
N GLN A 359 8.36 -1.97 -3.15
CA GLN A 359 7.54 -0.76 -3.18
C GLN A 359 8.02 0.29 -4.19
N THR A 360 9.08 -0.01 -4.94
CA THR A 360 9.73 0.91 -5.88
C THR A 360 9.90 0.25 -7.25
N MET A 361 9.51 0.95 -8.31
CA MET A 361 9.94 0.67 -9.68
C MET A 361 11.23 1.46 -9.92
N TYR A 362 12.34 0.74 -10.07
CA TYR A 362 13.68 1.32 -10.21
C TYR A 362 13.95 1.72 -11.65
N ALA A 363 14.64 2.83 -11.86
CA ALA A 363 15.09 3.25 -13.17
C ALA A 363 16.27 2.41 -13.69
N GLY A 364 17.08 1.85 -12.78
CA GLY A 364 18.27 1.07 -13.13
C GLY A 364 19.41 1.91 -13.71
N VAL A 365 19.47 3.18 -13.34
CA VAL A 365 20.54 4.11 -13.72
C VAL A 365 21.74 3.90 -12.81
N GLU A 366 22.92 3.75 -13.39
CA GLU A 366 24.19 3.62 -12.64
C GLU A 366 25.08 4.85 -12.81
N VAL A 367 25.52 5.42 -11.68
CA VAL A 367 26.48 6.54 -11.63
C VAL A 367 27.69 6.13 -10.81
N ASN A 368 28.88 6.15 -11.43
CA ASN A 368 30.15 5.75 -10.80
C ASN A 368 30.13 4.34 -10.17
N GLY A 369 29.37 3.41 -10.76
CA GLY A 369 29.23 2.03 -10.28
C GLY A 369 28.23 1.83 -9.14
N ASN A 370 27.47 2.87 -8.78
CA ASN A 370 26.33 2.76 -7.86
C ASN A 370 25.04 2.99 -8.65
N GLY A 371 24.10 2.04 -8.57
CA GLY A 371 22.76 2.18 -9.14
C GLY A 371 21.70 2.37 -8.06
N ASP A 372 20.58 2.98 -8.41
CA ASP A 372 19.42 3.21 -7.54
C ASP A 372 18.97 1.94 -6.82
N TYR A 373 18.84 0.84 -7.56
CA TYR A 373 18.54 -0.48 -7.02
C TYR A 373 19.67 -1.04 -6.15
N GLY A 374 20.93 -0.85 -6.55
CA GLY A 374 22.09 -1.35 -5.79
C GLY A 374 22.28 -0.66 -4.45
N LEU A 375 21.80 0.58 -4.32
CA LEU A 375 21.78 1.32 -3.06
C LEU A 375 20.75 0.78 -2.08
N ASP A 376 19.57 0.39 -2.57
CA ASP A 376 18.52 -0.20 -1.75
C ASP A 376 18.79 -1.67 -1.40
N TYR A 377 19.36 -2.42 -2.33
CA TYR A 377 19.60 -3.86 -2.15
C TYR A 377 21.09 -4.20 -2.33
N PRO A 378 21.96 -3.69 -1.44
CA PRO A 378 23.39 -3.91 -1.55
C PRO A 378 23.72 -5.40 -1.40
N ASN A 379 24.41 -5.96 -2.40
CA ASN A 379 24.78 -7.38 -2.48
C ASN A 379 23.61 -8.35 -2.68
N ALA A 380 22.43 -7.88 -3.13
CA ALA A 380 21.39 -8.80 -3.57
C ALA A 380 21.89 -9.67 -4.73
N SER A 381 21.50 -10.95 -4.73
CA SER A 381 21.80 -11.88 -5.83
C SER A 381 21.00 -11.53 -7.10
N TYR A 382 19.87 -10.84 -6.95
CA TYR A 382 19.03 -10.38 -8.03
C TYR A 382 19.63 -9.16 -8.74
N SER A 383 19.64 -9.20 -10.07
CA SER A 383 20.03 -8.08 -10.94
C SER A 383 18.85 -7.64 -11.78
N LEU A 384 18.66 -6.33 -11.95
CA LEU A 384 17.58 -5.78 -12.77
C LEU A 384 17.66 -6.25 -14.22
N THR A 385 16.54 -6.73 -14.74
CA THR A 385 16.32 -6.98 -16.17
C THR A 385 15.72 -5.75 -16.85
N ASP A 386 15.74 -5.70 -18.18
CA ASP A 386 15.18 -4.55 -18.93
C ASP A 386 13.65 -4.42 -18.82
N SER A 387 12.95 -5.47 -18.39
CA SER A 387 11.53 -5.43 -18.04
C SER A 387 11.28 -4.89 -16.63
N ASP A 388 12.28 -4.99 -15.72
CA ASP A 388 12.12 -4.43 -14.37
C ASP A 388 12.29 -2.91 -14.37
N LYS A 389 13.15 -2.40 -15.24
CA LYS A 389 13.52 -0.98 -15.30
C LYS A 389 12.35 -0.11 -15.72
N GLY A 390 12.05 0.87 -14.89
CA GLY A 390 11.13 1.96 -15.18
C GLY A 390 11.66 2.83 -16.31
N ALA A 391 10.92 2.88 -17.42
CA ALA A 391 11.40 3.54 -18.63
C ALA A 391 10.24 4.09 -19.45
N LEU A 392 10.47 5.28 -20.01
CA LEU A 392 9.58 5.97 -20.94
C LEU A 392 10.17 5.97 -22.34
N SER A 393 9.39 5.55 -23.33
CA SER A 393 9.75 5.56 -24.75
C SER A 393 8.60 6.05 -25.62
N GLY A 394 8.85 6.32 -26.90
CA GLY A 394 7.82 6.82 -27.84
C GLY A 394 7.90 8.33 -28.05
N GLU A 395 6.76 8.98 -28.26
CA GLU A 395 6.67 10.41 -28.56
C GLU A 395 6.07 11.18 -27.38
N VAL A 396 6.72 12.28 -26.98
CA VAL A 396 6.26 13.14 -25.88
C VAL A 396 6.39 14.60 -26.30
N LEU A 397 5.30 15.35 -26.26
CA LEU A 397 5.24 16.75 -26.66
C LEU A 397 5.72 17.00 -28.12
N GLY A 398 5.35 16.12 -29.05
CA GLY A 398 5.55 16.27 -30.49
C GLY A 398 6.93 15.84 -31.00
N GLU A 399 7.79 15.33 -30.13
CA GLU A 399 9.06 14.74 -30.53
C GLU A 399 9.34 13.46 -29.75
N ASN A 400 10.18 12.59 -30.30
CA ASN A 400 10.60 11.37 -29.62
C ASN A 400 11.18 11.70 -28.24
N VAL A 401 10.93 10.83 -27.28
CA VAL A 401 11.57 10.88 -25.96
C VAL A 401 13.09 11.07 -26.16
N PRO A 402 13.73 12.03 -25.45
CA PRO A 402 15.15 12.30 -25.64
C PRO A 402 15.95 11.04 -25.32
N ALA A 403 16.50 10.41 -26.35
CA ALA A 403 17.40 9.29 -26.15
C ALA A 403 18.80 9.82 -25.87
N SER A 404 19.53 9.16 -24.98
CA SER A 404 20.98 9.31 -24.92
C SER A 404 21.60 8.91 -26.29
N ALA A 405 22.87 9.23 -26.54
CA ALA A 405 23.61 8.80 -27.73
C ALA A 405 23.56 7.28 -28.02
N SER A 406 23.18 6.45 -27.05
CA SER A 406 22.97 5.00 -27.20
C SER A 406 21.54 4.59 -27.57
N GLY A 407 20.58 5.51 -27.65
CA GLY A 407 19.18 5.19 -27.94
C GLY A 407 18.37 4.77 -26.70
N GLU A 408 18.86 5.04 -25.48
CA GLU A 408 18.23 4.56 -24.25
C GLU A 408 16.96 5.36 -23.90
N PRO A 409 15.92 4.69 -23.36
CA PRO A 409 14.69 5.36 -22.94
C PRO A 409 14.92 6.30 -21.75
N VAL A 410 13.99 7.24 -21.53
CA VAL A 410 14.07 8.12 -20.34
C VAL A 410 13.79 7.31 -19.08
N PRO A 411 14.68 7.34 -18.08
CA PRO A 411 14.47 6.63 -16.82
C PRO A 411 13.29 7.23 -16.05
N VAL A 412 12.42 6.35 -15.56
CA VAL A 412 11.28 6.72 -14.72
C VAL A 412 11.33 5.90 -13.45
N ARG A 413 11.14 6.57 -12.32
CA ARG A 413 10.99 5.92 -11.03
C ARG A 413 9.54 5.94 -10.61
N GLY A 414 9.06 4.81 -10.10
CA GLY A 414 7.74 4.69 -9.47
C GLY A 414 7.92 4.37 -7.99
N THR A 415 7.21 5.04 -7.09
CA THR A 415 7.28 4.74 -5.65
C THR A 415 5.86 4.65 -5.09
N LYS A 416 5.54 3.55 -4.40
CA LYS A 416 4.31 3.49 -3.59
C LYS A 416 4.46 4.53 -2.48
N THR A 417 3.51 5.41 -2.25
CA THR A 417 3.57 6.47 -1.22
C THR A 417 2.56 6.27 -0.10
N GLY A 418 1.48 5.51 -0.36
CA GLY A 418 0.46 5.19 0.64
C GLY A 418 0.01 3.73 0.53
N ALA A 419 -0.19 3.09 1.68
CA ALA A 419 -0.75 1.74 1.79
C ALA A 419 -2.24 1.79 2.10
N VAL A 420 -2.93 0.66 1.87
CA VAL A 420 -4.33 0.46 2.23
C VAL A 420 -4.44 -0.65 3.26
N GLN A 421 -5.53 -0.68 4.02
CA GLN A 421 -5.84 -1.84 4.86
C GLN A 421 -6.00 -3.06 3.97
N VAL A 422 -5.33 -4.16 4.34
CA VAL A 422 -5.34 -5.35 3.50
C VAL A 422 -6.64 -6.12 3.63
N ASP A 423 -7.14 -6.26 4.86
CA ASP A 423 -8.40 -6.95 5.11
C ASP A 423 -9.44 -5.97 5.65
N LEU A 424 -10.47 -5.71 4.86
CA LEU A 424 -11.57 -4.82 5.23
C LEU A 424 -12.60 -5.61 6.02
N ASP A 425 -13.11 -5.04 7.11
CA ASP A 425 -14.19 -5.64 7.88
C ASP A 425 -15.45 -5.76 7.02
N ALA A 426 -15.83 -7.00 6.71
CA ALA A 426 -16.93 -7.29 5.79
C ALA A 426 -18.27 -6.75 6.30
N ALA A 427 -18.48 -6.73 7.63
CA ALA A 427 -19.70 -6.21 8.23
C ALA A 427 -19.83 -4.70 7.99
N THR A 428 -18.78 -3.92 8.27
CA THR A 428 -18.73 -2.48 8.04
C THR A 428 -18.82 -2.15 6.55
N LEU A 429 -18.09 -2.90 5.71
CA LEU A 429 -18.11 -2.68 4.25
C LEU A 429 -19.51 -2.92 3.66
N SER A 430 -20.25 -3.91 4.18
CA SER A 430 -21.62 -4.20 3.72
C SER A 430 -22.61 -3.04 3.96
N LEU A 431 -22.30 -2.10 4.85
CA LEU A 431 -23.12 -0.92 5.13
C LEU A 431 -23.01 0.15 4.04
N VAL A 432 -21.93 0.14 3.24
CA VAL A 432 -21.72 1.06 2.11
C VAL A 432 -21.89 0.40 0.76
N ALA A 433 -21.65 -0.92 0.68
CA ALA A 433 -21.75 -1.67 -0.56
C ALA A 433 -23.17 -1.69 -1.13
N GLY A 434 -23.30 -1.54 -2.45
CA GLY A 434 -24.57 -1.52 -3.17
C GLY A 434 -25.38 -0.23 -3.03
N LYS A 435 -24.82 0.80 -2.39
CA LYS A 435 -25.41 2.14 -2.31
C LYS A 435 -24.83 3.08 -3.36
N ASP A 436 -25.67 4.03 -3.77
CA ASP A 436 -25.31 5.15 -4.63
C ASP A 436 -25.21 6.43 -3.79
N TYR A 437 -24.21 7.26 -4.10
CA TYR A 437 -23.92 8.51 -3.40
C TYR A 437 -23.84 9.67 -4.39
N ARG A 438 -24.45 10.80 -4.05
CA ARG A 438 -24.31 12.06 -4.78
C ARG A 438 -23.16 12.88 -4.24
N VAL A 439 -22.40 13.43 -5.16
CA VAL A 439 -21.20 14.22 -4.87
C VAL A 439 -21.24 15.53 -5.65
N THR A 440 -20.96 16.62 -4.94
CA THR A 440 -20.74 17.95 -5.51
C THR A 440 -19.40 18.46 -5.00
N LEU A 441 -18.52 18.89 -5.90
CA LEU A 441 -17.29 19.57 -5.52
C LEU A 441 -17.58 21.07 -5.39
N MET A 442 -17.27 21.66 -4.25
CA MET A 442 -17.48 23.10 -3.99
C MET A 442 -16.19 23.87 -4.18
N ARG A 443 -16.24 25.08 -4.73
CA ARG A 443 -15.10 26.00 -4.83
C ARG A 443 -15.42 27.35 -4.21
N ALA A 444 -14.38 28.08 -3.82
CA ALA A 444 -14.55 29.43 -3.30
C ALA A 444 -15.16 30.37 -4.34
N CYS A 445 -16.08 31.23 -3.90
CA CYS A 445 -16.53 32.37 -4.70
C CYS A 445 -15.50 33.48 -4.69
N VAL A 446 -15.36 34.18 -5.82
CA VAL A 446 -14.24 35.09 -6.05
C VAL A 446 -14.61 36.38 -6.78
N GLY A 447 -15.89 36.75 -6.78
CA GLY A 447 -16.40 37.99 -7.34
C GLY A 447 -16.83 37.88 -8.80
N GLU A 448 -17.27 36.69 -9.23
CA GLU A 448 -17.89 36.50 -10.54
C GLU A 448 -19.26 37.19 -10.59
N ALA A 449 -19.74 37.55 -11.80
CA ALA A 449 -20.93 38.40 -11.95
C ALA A 449 -22.23 37.75 -11.45
N ASP A 450 -22.28 36.42 -11.43
CA ASP A 450 -23.38 35.58 -10.99
C ASP A 450 -23.24 35.10 -9.52
N ASP A 451 -22.17 35.46 -8.83
CA ASP A 451 -21.92 35.02 -7.45
C ASP A 451 -23.08 35.38 -6.50
N GLY A 452 -23.81 36.47 -6.78
CA GLY A 452 -24.98 36.86 -5.97
C GLY A 452 -26.15 35.87 -6.01
N SER A 453 -26.24 35.00 -7.01
CA SER A 453 -27.27 33.94 -7.11
C SER A 453 -26.72 32.53 -6.94
N GLU A 454 -25.44 32.31 -7.22
CA GLU A 454 -24.82 30.97 -7.21
C GLU A 454 -24.02 30.67 -5.93
N CYS A 455 -23.64 31.70 -5.16
CA CYS A 455 -22.86 31.50 -3.94
C CYS A 455 -23.72 31.30 -2.71
N SER A 456 -23.24 30.43 -1.83
CA SER A 456 -23.77 30.20 -0.50
C SER A 456 -22.67 30.41 0.54
N SER A 457 -23.04 30.71 1.79
CA SER A 457 -22.04 30.83 2.87
C SER A 457 -21.35 29.49 3.11
N ILE A 458 -20.03 29.52 3.31
CA ILE A 458 -19.31 28.31 3.72
C ILE A 458 -19.83 27.92 5.11
N PRO A 459 -20.32 26.67 5.29
CA PRO A 459 -20.86 26.23 6.57
C PRO A 459 -19.79 26.29 7.66
N ASP A 460 -20.21 26.55 8.90
CA ASP A 460 -19.37 26.45 10.08
C ASP A 460 -19.68 25.11 10.77
N PRO A 461 -18.73 24.15 10.78
CA PRO A 461 -18.97 22.84 11.37
C PRO A 461 -19.23 22.90 12.88
N VAL A 462 -18.74 23.92 13.57
CA VAL A 462 -18.87 24.06 15.03
C VAL A 462 -19.51 25.40 15.40
N ALA A 463 -20.76 25.37 15.84
CA ALA A 463 -21.52 26.58 16.17
C ALA A 463 -20.84 27.46 17.23
N GLY A 464 -20.39 28.65 16.82
CA GLY A 464 -19.77 29.64 17.71
C GLY A 464 -18.25 29.52 17.87
N GLY A 465 -17.61 28.65 17.08
CA GLY A 465 -16.15 28.52 16.95
C GLY A 465 -15.56 29.35 15.82
N SER A 466 -14.29 29.09 15.48
CA SER A 466 -13.69 29.52 14.20
C SER A 466 -14.05 28.50 13.12
N ASN A 467 -14.46 28.97 11.94
CA ASN A 467 -14.81 28.07 10.84
C ASN A 467 -13.60 27.19 10.46
N GLU A 468 -13.70 25.88 10.72
CA GLU A 468 -12.63 24.91 10.51
C GLU A 468 -12.44 24.49 9.04
N GLU A 469 -13.29 24.99 8.14
CA GLU A 469 -13.14 24.85 6.69
C GLU A 469 -12.20 25.92 6.10
N ILE A 470 -12.03 27.05 6.78
CA ILE A 470 -11.31 28.23 6.29
C ILE A 470 -10.04 28.50 7.12
N GLY A 471 -8.88 28.47 6.47
CA GLY A 471 -7.60 28.74 7.12
C GLY A 471 -6.42 28.67 6.15
N ASP A 472 -5.28 29.25 6.54
CA ASP A 472 -4.10 29.34 5.68
C ASP A 472 -3.05 28.24 5.96
N ALA A 473 -3.30 27.38 6.94
CA ALA A 473 -2.43 26.22 7.19
C ALA A 473 -2.81 25.06 6.28
N ASP A 474 -1.89 24.09 6.18
CA ASP A 474 -2.20 22.84 5.47
C ASP A 474 -3.39 22.13 6.14
N GLY A 475 -4.31 21.63 5.33
CA GLY A 475 -5.47 20.84 5.77
C GLY A 475 -6.81 21.57 5.78
N PHE A 476 -6.87 22.89 5.57
CA PHE A 476 -8.13 23.60 5.35
C PHE A 476 -8.64 23.42 3.91
N ASN A 477 -9.97 23.39 3.73
CA ASN A 477 -10.58 23.27 2.41
C ASN A 477 -10.44 24.58 1.61
N TYR A 478 -10.46 25.72 2.32
CA TYR A 478 -10.37 27.05 1.75
C TYR A 478 -9.29 27.89 2.44
N PRO A 479 -8.51 28.70 1.68
CA PRO A 479 -7.68 29.74 2.28
C PRO A 479 -8.54 30.86 2.85
N THR A 480 -7.99 31.70 3.75
CA THR A 480 -8.73 32.85 4.29
C THR A 480 -9.02 33.92 3.24
N SER A 481 -8.12 34.07 2.27
CA SER A 481 -8.26 34.99 1.15
C SER A 481 -7.47 34.50 -0.07
N ILE A 482 -7.88 34.94 -1.26
CA ILE A 482 -7.10 34.76 -2.49
C ILE A 482 -6.73 36.14 -3.00
N THR A 483 -5.44 36.36 -3.27
CA THR A 483 -4.94 37.62 -3.82
C THR A 483 -4.43 37.41 -5.24
N ALA A 484 -4.94 38.22 -6.18
CA ALA A 484 -4.46 38.28 -7.55
C ALA A 484 -4.23 39.73 -7.97
N GLY A 485 -3.00 40.05 -8.38
CA GLY A 485 -2.65 41.40 -8.81
C GLY A 485 -2.85 42.41 -7.69
N SER A 486 -3.83 43.30 -7.86
CA SER A 486 -4.18 44.33 -6.88
C SER A 486 -5.44 44.00 -6.07
N THR A 487 -6.11 42.89 -6.39
CA THR A 487 -7.37 42.48 -5.80
C THR A 487 -7.14 41.36 -4.80
N THR A 488 -7.64 41.56 -3.58
CA THR A 488 -7.74 40.51 -2.56
C THR A 488 -9.22 40.23 -2.34
N PHE A 489 -9.60 38.96 -2.39
CA PHE A 489 -10.95 38.50 -2.12
C PHE A 489 -10.94 37.64 -0.86
N ASP A 490 -11.67 38.08 0.16
CA ASP A 490 -11.82 37.34 1.41
C ASP A 490 -12.80 36.19 1.22
N ILE A 491 -12.39 34.97 1.56
CA ILE A 491 -13.21 33.78 1.33
C ILE A 491 -14.18 33.59 2.49
N THR A 492 -15.47 33.68 2.18
CA THR A 492 -16.58 33.46 3.14
C THR A 492 -17.76 32.69 2.53
N SER A 493 -17.71 32.45 1.22
CA SER A 493 -18.78 31.82 0.44
C SER A 493 -18.20 30.90 -0.62
N GLU A 494 -18.98 29.89 -0.98
CA GLU A 494 -18.65 28.85 -1.94
C GLU A 494 -19.77 28.66 -2.96
N ARG A 495 -19.41 28.09 -4.11
CA ARG A 495 -20.32 27.71 -5.19
C ARG A 495 -19.96 26.32 -5.72
N PRO A 496 -20.89 25.59 -6.35
CA PRO A 496 -20.54 24.36 -7.04
C PRO A 496 -19.46 24.59 -8.09
N ARG A 497 -18.46 23.71 -8.12
CA ARG A 497 -17.46 23.62 -9.19
C ARG A 497 -18.17 23.03 -10.41
N ILE A 498 -17.91 23.62 -11.57
CA ILE A 498 -18.37 23.10 -12.86
C ILE A 498 -17.13 22.58 -13.58
N ASP A 499 -17.16 21.34 -14.05
CA ASP A 499 -16.03 20.78 -14.80
C ASP A 499 -16.03 21.19 -16.29
N SER A 500 -15.06 20.68 -17.06
CA SER A 500 -14.96 20.94 -18.51
C SER A 500 -16.11 20.37 -19.33
N ASN A 501 -16.83 19.39 -18.79
CA ASN A 501 -17.98 18.72 -19.42
C ASN A 501 -19.33 19.34 -18.95
N SER A 502 -19.28 20.46 -18.22
CA SER A 502 -20.45 21.12 -17.62
C SER A 502 -21.20 20.26 -16.60
N ILE A 503 -20.49 19.32 -15.95
CA ILE A 503 -21.01 18.50 -14.86
C ILE A 503 -20.79 19.25 -13.55
N VAL A 504 -21.82 19.22 -12.71
CA VAL A 504 -21.84 19.86 -11.37
C VAL A 504 -21.91 18.80 -10.29
N ASP A 505 -22.89 17.90 -10.42
CA ASP A 505 -23.11 16.78 -9.51
C ASP A 505 -22.85 15.47 -10.24
N PHE A 506 -22.26 14.52 -9.55
CA PHE A 506 -22.03 13.18 -10.07
C PHE A 506 -22.40 12.13 -9.03
N CYS A 507 -22.52 10.88 -9.48
CA CYS A 507 -22.91 9.75 -8.64
C CYS A 507 -21.77 8.76 -8.50
N LEU A 508 -21.63 8.19 -7.32
CA LEU A 508 -20.67 7.14 -7.01
C LEU A 508 -21.40 5.89 -6.51
N SER A 509 -20.98 4.73 -6.98
CA SER A 509 -21.47 3.43 -6.51
C SER A 509 -20.30 2.65 -5.89
N ILE A 510 -20.52 2.07 -4.70
CA ILE A 510 -19.52 1.26 -3.99
C ILE A 510 -19.90 -0.23 -4.08
N ASP A 511 -19.00 -1.10 -4.53
CA ASP A 511 -19.25 -2.54 -4.60
C ASP A 511 -18.87 -3.30 -3.32
N ALA A 512 -19.09 -4.62 -3.31
CA ALA A 512 -18.84 -5.49 -2.15
C ALA A 512 -17.34 -5.64 -1.84
N GLU A 513 -16.48 -5.40 -2.82
CA GLU A 513 -15.04 -5.37 -2.69
C GLU A 513 -14.52 -3.98 -2.29
N GLY A 514 -15.42 -2.99 -2.16
CA GLY A 514 -15.09 -1.61 -1.82
C GLY A 514 -14.42 -0.85 -2.97
N LEU A 515 -14.59 -1.27 -4.22
CA LEU A 515 -14.25 -0.44 -5.38
C LEU A 515 -15.35 0.59 -5.61
N ILE A 516 -14.94 1.77 -6.05
CA ILE A 516 -15.85 2.89 -6.27
C ILE A 516 -15.88 3.21 -7.74
N THR A 517 -17.09 3.33 -8.27
CA THR A 517 -17.35 3.55 -9.70
C THR A 517 -18.29 4.74 -9.93
N THR A 518 -18.26 5.28 -11.14
CA THR A 518 -19.21 6.29 -11.64
C THR A 518 -19.73 5.85 -13.01
N GLY A 519 -20.93 6.31 -13.37
CA GLY A 519 -21.45 6.21 -14.72
C GLY A 519 -21.01 7.38 -15.61
N ASN A 520 -21.25 7.24 -16.91
CA ASN A 520 -20.95 8.27 -17.91
C ASN A 520 -21.66 9.60 -17.57
N GLY A 521 -20.94 10.72 -17.70
CA GLY A 521 -21.49 12.06 -17.49
C GLY A 521 -21.96 12.32 -16.05
N GLY A 522 -21.45 11.57 -15.07
CA GLY A 522 -21.83 11.70 -13.66
C GLY A 522 -23.13 10.97 -13.28
N ALA A 523 -23.63 10.08 -14.14
CA ALA A 523 -24.74 9.18 -13.78
C ALA A 523 -24.31 8.14 -12.74
N CYS A 524 -25.27 7.52 -12.05
CA CYS A 524 -24.99 6.33 -11.24
C CYS A 524 -24.71 5.14 -12.17
N GLY A 525 -23.75 4.30 -11.81
CA GLY A 525 -23.34 3.19 -12.66
C GLY A 525 -21.90 2.77 -12.44
N ALA A 526 -21.51 1.71 -13.17
CA ALA A 526 -20.21 1.07 -13.05
C ALA A 526 -19.37 1.20 -14.34
N ASP A 527 -19.56 2.28 -15.10
CA ASP A 527 -18.88 2.50 -16.38
C ASP A 527 -17.38 2.74 -16.16
N HIS A 528 -17.01 3.43 -15.07
CA HIS A 528 -15.64 3.86 -14.79
C HIS A 528 -15.27 3.64 -13.32
N PHE A 529 -14.10 3.05 -13.07
CA PHE A 529 -13.50 3.04 -11.73
C PHE A 529 -12.92 4.41 -11.37
N VAL A 530 -13.16 4.87 -10.15
CA VAL A 530 -12.73 6.20 -9.68
C VAL A 530 -12.19 6.22 -8.25
N GLY A 531 -12.19 5.10 -7.53
CA GLY A 531 -11.66 5.06 -6.18
C GLY A 531 -11.81 3.72 -5.49
N MET A 532 -11.50 3.70 -4.20
CA MET A 532 -11.70 2.55 -3.33
C MET A 532 -11.92 2.95 -1.86
N VAL A 533 -12.57 2.07 -1.11
CA VAL A 533 -12.48 1.99 0.34
C VAL A 533 -11.06 1.53 0.70
N THR A 534 -10.37 2.36 1.47
CA THR A 534 -8.98 2.16 1.90
C THR A 534 -8.88 1.57 3.30
N ARG A 535 -9.90 1.76 4.14
CA ARG A 535 -9.97 1.26 5.52
C ARG A 535 -11.42 1.17 6.00
N THR A 536 -11.73 0.16 6.80
CA THR A 536 -12.97 0.05 7.58
C THR A 536 -12.69 0.27 9.06
N LEU A 537 -13.59 0.95 9.76
CA LEU A 537 -13.46 1.29 11.18
C LEU A 537 -14.72 0.87 11.94
N PRO A 538 -14.84 -0.43 12.30
CA PRO A 538 -16.07 -1.00 12.89
C PRO A 538 -16.49 -0.34 14.20
N ASP A 539 -15.53 0.03 15.05
CA ASP A 539 -15.80 0.66 16.36
C ASP A 539 -16.50 2.02 16.25
N SER A 540 -16.50 2.59 15.05
CA SER A 540 -16.98 3.93 14.74
C SER A 540 -17.86 3.96 13.50
N ASN A 541 -18.37 2.80 13.07
CA ASN A 541 -19.21 2.59 11.90
C ASN A 541 -18.87 3.52 10.74
N SER A 542 -17.64 3.43 10.23
CA SER A 542 -17.19 4.35 9.19
C SER A 542 -16.14 3.73 8.29
N VAL A 543 -15.98 4.32 7.11
CA VAL A 543 -15.03 3.83 6.10
C VAL A 543 -14.22 4.99 5.52
N ASN A 544 -12.90 4.79 5.41
CA ASN A 544 -12.04 5.74 4.72
C ASN A 544 -12.07 5.45 3.23
N VAL A 545 -12.21 6.50 2.44
CA VAL A 545 -12.30 6.45 0.98
C VAL A 545 -11.21 7.32 0.38
N TYR A 546 -10.63 6.83 -0.72
CA TYR A 546 -9.78 7.61 -1.60
C TYR A 546 -10.37 7.57 -3.01
N LEU A 547 -10.62 8.74 -3.58
CA LEU A 547 -11.05 8.92 -4.96
C LEU A 547 -9.95 9.59 -5.75
N ARG A 548 -9.73 9.09 -6.97
CA ARG A 548 -9.00 9.79 -8.01
C ARG A 548 -9.83 9.71 -9.27
N LEU A 549 -10.42 10.83 -9.68
CA LEU A 549 -11.31 10.91 -10.83
C LEU A 549 -10.54 10.90 -12.16
N ALA A 550 -9.65 9.92 -12.36
CA ALA A 550 -8.83 9.76 -13.55
C ALA A 550 -8.98 8.32 -14.11
N PRO A 551 -10.18 7.93 -14.57
CA PRO A 551 -10.46 6.57 -15.04
C PRO A 551 -9.70 6.18 -16.32
N GLY A 552 -9.22 7.17 -17.07
CA GLY A 552 -8.45 6.96 -18.30
C GLY A 552 -8.55 8.18 -19.22
N MET A 553 -7.47 8.48 -19.95
CA MET A 553 -7.43 9.59 -20.91
C MET A 553 -8.39 9.38 -22.08
N ASP A 554 -8.57 8.13 -22.51
CA ASP A 554 -9.48 7.69 -23.56
C ASP A 554 -10.97 7.88 -23.24
N VAL A 555 -11.31 7.97 -21.95
CA VAL A 555 -12.70 8.16 -21.45
C VAL A 555 -12.90 9.48 -20.72
N GLN A 556 -11.92 10.39 -20.77
CA GLN A 556 -11.93 11.67 -20.07
C GLN A 556 -13.18 12.52 -20.36
N ALA A 557 -13.69 12.49 -21.59
CA ALA A 557 -14.83 13.30 -22.01
C ALA A 557 -16.14 12.92 -21.29
N ASP A 558 -16.22 11.70 -20.75
CA ASP A 558 -17.39 11.18 -20.03
C ASP A 558 -17.16 11.11 -18.51
N ALA A 559 -15.93 11.39 -18.04
CA ALA A 559 -15.55 11.32 -16.64
C ALA A 559 -15.84 12.65 -15.91
N PRO A 560 -16.57 12.63 -14.78
CA PRO A 560 -16.86 13.85 -14.01
C PRO A 560 -15.61 14.37 -13.29
N HIS A 561 -15.40 15.68 -13.33
CA HIS A 561 -14.36 16.37 -12.57
C HIS A 561 -12.95 15.77 -12.72
N TYR A 562 -12.59 15.41 -13.96
CA TYR A 562 -11.40 14.65 -14.29
C TYR A 562 -10.12 15.14 -13.55
N ASN A 563 -9.32 14.18 -13.08
CA ASN A 563 -8.10 14.33 -12.29
C ASN A 563 -8.27 14.83 -10.84
N ALA A 564 -9.48 15.18 -10.38
CA ALA A 564 -9.67 15.58 -8.99
C ALA A 564 -9.40 14.42 -8.02
N GLU A 565 -8.76 14.73 -6.90
CA GLU A 565 -8.51 13.81 -5.79
C GLU A 565 -9.40 14.18 -4.61
N VAL A 566 -9.97 13.16 -3.96
CA VAL A 566 -10.76 13.32 -2.73
C VAL A 566 -10.29 12.26 -1.74
N GLN A 567 -10.10 12.68 -0.49
CA GLN A 567 -9.83 11.77 0.60
C GLN A 567 -10.71 12.13 1.79
N GLY A 568 -11.46 11.16 2.30
CA GLY A 568 -12.41 11.40 3.37
C GLY A 568 -12.86 10.11 4.05
N ARG A 569 -13.67 10.26 5.08
CA ARG A 569 -14.27 9.17 5.86
C ARG A 569 -15.78 9.33 5.83
N ILE A 570 -16.46 8.31 5.33
CA ILE A 570 -17.91 8.24 5.34
C ILE A 570 -18.34 7.85 6.74
N ASP A 571 -19.13 8.70 7.37
CA ASP A 571 -19.80 8.43 8.65
C ASP A 571 -21.09 7.66 8.36
N LEU A 572 -21.25 6.45 8.91
CA LEU A 572 -22.45 5.62 8.67
C LEU A 572 -23.47 5.72 9.82
N ASP A 573 -23.12 6.41 10.91
CA ASP A 573 -24.03 6.69 12.01
C ASP A 573 -24.86 7.96 11.74
N GLU A 574 -24.35 8.86 10.90
CA GLU A 574 -25.02 10.10 10.51
C GLU A 574 -26.06 9.94 9.38
N SER A 575 -27.05 10.82 9.36
CA SER A 575 -28.09 10.79 8.33
C SER A 575 -27.50 11.10 6.95
N CYS A 576 -27.92 10.35 5.92
CA CYS A 576 -27.40 10.45 4.54
C CYS A 576 -25.95 9.98 4.35
N SER A 577 -25.31 9.38 5.37
CA SER A 577 -23.94 8.90 5.30
C SER A 577 -22.93 9.93 4.74
N PRO A 578 -22.77 11.11 5.38
CA PRO A 578 -21.91 12.19 4.89
C PRO A 578 -20.42 11.81 4.93
N MET A 579 -19.61 12.53 4.16
CA MET A 579 -18.16 12.33 4.12
C MET A 579 -17.42 13.50 4.77
N PHE A 580 -16.60 13.19 5.77
CA PHE A 580 -15.80 14.16 6.52
C PHE A 580 -14.30 13.95 6.31
N ARG A 581 -13.52 14.95 6.73
CA ARG A 581 -12.05 14.97 6.61
C ARG A 581 -11.40 13.91 7.50
N LEU A 582 -10.29 13.33 7.03
CA LEU A 582 -9.46 12.44 7.85
C LEU A 582 -8.60 13.24 8.86
N GLY A 583 -8.38 12.69 10.06
CA GLY A 583 -7.46 13.26 11.08
C GLY A 583 -8.08 13.45 12.47
N ASP A 584 -7.26 13.86 13.45
CA ASP A 584 -7.50 13.77 14.89
C ASP A 584 -8.83 14.38 15.39
N GLU A 585 -9.25 15.54 14.88
CA GLU A 585 -10.55 16.16 15.24
C GLU A 585 -11.46 16.42 14.02
N GLY A 586 -10.95 16.28 12.78
CA GLY A 586 -11.69 16.69 11.58
C GLY A 586 -12.95 15.86 11.30
N PHE A 587 -12.90 14.57 11.60
CA PHE A 587 -14.07 13.69 11.49
C PHE A 587 -15.09 13.98 12.59
N ASP A 588 -14.62 14.07 13.84
CA ASP A 588 -15.47 14.30 15.01
C ASP A 588 -16.13 15.68 14.99
N ASN A 589 -15.45 16.68 14.43
CA ASN A 589 -15.98 18.03 14.22
C ASN A 589 -16.83 18.13 12.95
N GLN A 590 -17.03 17.06 12.18
CA GLN A 590 -17.84 17.05 10.96
C GLN A 590 -17.37 18.06 9.89
N VAL A 591 -16.05 18.30 9.81
CA VAL A 591 -15.47 19.12 8.74
C VAL A 591 -15.56 18.34 7.43
N ARG A 592 -16.13 18.93 6.38
CA ARG A 592 -16.32 18.23 5.10
C ARG A 592 -14.98 17.79 4.53
N ALA A 593 -14.98 16.66 3.85
CA ALA A 593 -13.80 16.23 3.10
C ALA A 593 -13.40 17.30 2.06
N GLY A 594 -12.11 17.40 1.79
CA GLY A 594 -11.56 18.30 0.79
C GLY A 594 -11.31 17.60 -0.54
N TRP A 595 -11.29 18.38 -1.62
CA TRP A 595 -10.79 17.93 -2.93
C TRP A 595 -9.62 18.79 -3.40
N LEU A 596 -8.76 18.22 -4.24
CA LEU A 596 -7.59 18.87 -4.83
C LEU A 596 -7.47 18.57 -6.33
N GLU A 597 -7.22 19.59 -7.15
CA GLU A 597 -6.99 19.44 -8.59
C GLU A 597 -6.27 20.66 -9.19
N SER A 598 -4.97 20.58 -9.45
CA SER A 598 -4.19 21.73 -9.96
C SER A 598 -3.67 21.56 -11.38
N ALA A 599 -3.78 20.37 -11.97
CA ALA A 599 -2.99 19.97 -13.12
C ALA A 599 -3.78 19.90 -14.43
N TYR A 600 -5.11 19.77 -14.37
CA TYR A 600 -5.97 19.52 -15.52
C TYR A 600 -6.94 20.69 -15.81
N LEU A 601 -7.93 20.94 -14.95
CA LEU A 601 -8.97 21.93 -15.21
C LEU A 601 -8.47 23.39 -15.11
N PRO A 602 -7.70 23.80 -14.09
CA PRO A 602 -7.21 25.17 -14.02
C PRO A 602 -6.37 25.57 -15.25
N PRO A 603 -5.45 24.73 -15.77
CA PRO A 603 -4.73 25.04 -17.02
C PRO A 603 -5.64 25.19 -18.25
N ILE A 604 -6.70 24.38 -18.40
CA ILE A 604 -7.70 24.54 -19.48
C ILE A 604 -8.40 25.90 -19.36
N GLN A 605 -8.79 26.28 -18.14
CA GLN A 605 -9.44 27.57 -17.88
C GLN A 605 -8.51 28.75 -18.21
N ARG A 606 -7.21 28.59 -17.96
CA ARG A 606 -6.20 29.60 -18.30
C ARG A 606 -6.13 29.88 -19.81
N GLU A 607 -6.36 28.89 -20.67
CA GLU A 607 -6.36 29.11 -22.14
C GLU A 607 -7.46 30.07 -22.59
N ASN A 608 -8.58 30.10 -21.86
CA ASN A 608 -9.73 30.95 -22.16
C ASN A 608 -9.59 32.38 -21.63
N TRP A 609 -8.46 32.74 -21.03
CA TRP A 609 -8.21 34.10 -20.58
C TRP A 609 -8.20 35.09 -21.74
N SER A 610 -8.79 36.26 -21.50
CA SER A 610 -8.86 37.39 -22.40
C SER A 610 -7.49 37.89 -22.87
N SER A 611 -6.44 37.70 -22.07
CA SER A 611 -5.05 37.94 -22.42
C SER A 611 -4.12 37.03 -21.61
N GLN A 612 -3.19 36.35 -22.28
CA GLN A 612 -2.14 35.56 -21.61
C GLN A 612 -1.07 36.47 -20.94
N ASP A 613 -0.77 37.61 -21.55
CA ASP A 613 0.25 38.56 -21.04
C ASP A 613 -0.27 39.44 -19.90
N SER A 614 -1.58 39.70 -19.87
CA SER A 614 -2.21 40.59 -18.90
C SER A 614 -3.64 40.14 -18.56
N PRO A 615 -3.81 38.92 -18.01
CA PRO A 615 -5.11 38.44 -17.57
C PRO A 615 -5.61 39.31 -16.42
N SER A 616 -6.92 39.49 -16.36
CA SER A 616 -7.61 40.23 -15.31
C SER A 616 -7.41 39.57 -13.93
N ASP A 617 -7.55 40.38 -12.88
CA ASP A 617 -7.50 39.87 -11.50
C ASP A 617 -8.58 38.78 -11.29
N LEU A 618 -9.79 38.96 -11.84
CA LEU A 618 -10.88 37.97 -11.73
C LEU A 618 -10.51 36.61 -12.36
N GLU A 619 -9.94 36.60 -13.57
CA GLU A 619 -9.50 35.37 -14.24
C GLU A 619 -8.47 34.58 -13.40
N ARG A 620 -7.56 35.30 -12.74
CA ARG A 620 -6.57 34.69 -11.83
C ARG A 620 -7.20 34.19 -10.54
N LEU A 621 -8.17 34.90 -9.98
CA LEU A 621 -8.90 34.46 -8.79
C LEU A 621 -9.73 33.20 -9.08
N VAL A 622 -10.42 33.13 -10.22
CA VAL A 622 -11.17 31.94 -10.66
C VAL A 622 -10.22 30.76 -10.82
N PHE A 623 -9.08 30.95 -11.50
CA PHE A 623 -8.05 29.93 -11.65
C PHE A 623 -7.57 29.37 -10.30
N ALA A 624 -7.32 30.24 -9.31
CA ALA A 624 -6.92 29.80 -7.97
C ALA A 624 -8.05 29.05 -7.24
N SER A 625 -9.30 29.51 -7.36
CA SER A 625 -10.46 28.85 -6.74
C SER A 625 -10.72 27.42 -7.26
N LEU A 626 -10.22 27.08 -8.45
CA LEU A 626 -10.43 25.78 -9.09
C LEU A 626 -9.45 24.70 -8.61
N GLN A 627 -8.54 25.02 -7.68
CA GLN A 627 -7.49 24.10 -7.24
C GLN A 627 -7.85 23.27 -6.02
N SER A 628 -8.73 23.79 -5.17
CA SER A 628 -9.17 23.12 -3.95
C SER A 628 -10.55 23.60 -3.49
N GLY A 629 -11.16 22.82 -2.62
CA GLY A 629 -12.38 23.20 -1.92
C GLY A 629 -12.97 22.03 -1.14
N ALA A 630 -14.23 22.16 -0.75
CA ALA A 630 -14.93 21.16 0.04
C ALA A 630 -15.76 20.20 -0.84
N VAL A 631 -16.10 19.04 -0.27
CA VAL A 631 -16.95 18.02 -0.89
C VAL A 631 -18.28 17.96 -0.16
N VAL A 632 -19.37 18.07 -0.91
CA VAL A 632 -20.71 17.69 -0.43
C VAL A 632 -20.97 16.26 -0.89
N PHE A 633 -21.23 15.36 0.06
CA PHE A 633 -21.38 13.93 -0.18
C PHE A 633 -22.53 13.38 0.64
N GLY A 634 -23.38 12.55 0.04
CA GLY A 634 -24.40 11.80 0.76
C GLY A 634 -25.11 10.78 -0.13
N GLU A 635 -25.89 9.90 0.47
CA GLU A 635 -26.68 8.88 -0.27
C GLU A 635 -27.60 9.52 -1.32
N ASP A 636 -27.73 8.91 -2.50
CA ASP A 636 -28.58 9.43 -3.58
C ASP A 636 -30.05 9.54 -3.14
N GLY A 637 -30.68 10.67 -3.45
CA GLY A 637 -32.01 11.02 -2.95
C GLY A 637 -32.05 11.55 -1.51
N CYS A 638 -30.90 11.72 -0.88
CA CYS A 638 -30.72 12.37 0.42
C CYS A 638 -30.06 13.75 0.24
N THR A 639 -30.33 14.68 1.14
CA THR A 639 -29.61 15.96 1.19
C THR A 639 -28.82 15.96 2.49
N PRO A 640 -27.49 15.83 2.42
CA PRO A 640 -26.63 15.79 3.60
C PRO A 640 -26.61 17.10 4.37
#